data_AF-A0A1L9P3M0-F1
#
_entry.id   AF-A0A1L9P3M0-F1
#
_cell.length_a   1.000
_cell.length_b   1.000
_cell.length_c   1.000
_cell.angle_alpha   90.00
_cell.angle_beta   90.00
_cell.angle_gamma   90.00
#
_symmetry.space_group_name_H-M   'P 1'
#
loop_
_entity.id
_entity.type
_entity.pdbx_description
1 polymer ?
#
loop_
_entity_poly.entity_id
_entity_poly.type
_entity_poly.pdbx_seq_one_letter_code
_entity_poly.pdbx_strand_id
1 'polypeptide(L)'
;MQVHDRKPTIYGGGEKASCCCSSGCGGSQDRRLSVTATWRLSRQPISDAWATSNRSIPSRFFFFPLQRTYPASTPPPENRRLCVAMASSKQPAKRAAPSKAEKSADLVMGTNNSSIVSKRSVEMLYYREPHFFRSFVKKPQRRAPLINRGYWLRMHAMEESVRRFMREPSEKPKFVLNLGCGFDPLPFILLSTDRSLCSQTTFVDIDYEKLMLNKKAAIQKADAIKDQLENVEFNSDESAVQVRSRQYVAVGCDLKNLGKLDHVLKSEILPDDCAVLFLAEVSLTYMDVKSANAVVNWASKLSNDSQFCILEQFFPDGPDHPFASTMMKHFGKLGAPLYSIHEYPSLADQERRFTEAGWAHAHARSLWDLWSDDEFVSSSLRTSLDSVEVFDEWEEFALFASHYFLLHASTRQGPEASAVSHSGYVDNKSDQFKIIPNCCLPTSQRRFGALVFGDEGVLGHHSGLGSQARLADTDLYSPSKENTRTSIPFPAPRDVSARMCHTVTSFSDSGDCLLVGGRTSPAAALQDTWVRRNGAWHAESNLPVGRFRHSATKLTVDGGCVLIYGGKTSDGTTLDTWLLWSDNGKGWQIVEISNPMTVPKPRFGACLGNINGTSGVLFGGIGADGTILEDFWTWKLHKQSDGSIFLELSDQTESMRKFSPEYEVLPRFGATVTSASWGLVVAGGVIPRRIVPSHCEILLLDSTELLKCIEGSSPIGTPVLSTIGLSSAFGGPRPLLVGHASCEVSPTQVLFLGGGAVCFSFGTFWTEGTWIITAADSSLGNNWAVVRAENAQPAKATSSKSASKRRPKPKNYKSTTIMAPIPRVKLGTPDEFQQIMDTSQPVIIEGSEIGPCTELWSKDYLVNAVGNDRKVVVHEAETENMSFQTKNFAYTTKEFGTFMNEVHAGGRQYLRSISAKQPAKLPANLAEDFPSLKNDFRLPEVLSTVVENAHSSPLRISGPVTLWLHYDVMANVLCQIQGEKRLILFPPTDVQHLDVPAGASSSKINIFQNRADGSIASIPHTSPHEARLKRGDILFIPPLWLHTAAPTGDVSVAVNVFFRNLSQGYASGRDVYGNRDVQAYEKGRKDLEKIVKSFGDMPPDMARFYLLRLADEMQEMAEQ
;
A
#
# COMPACT_ATOMS: atom_id res chain seq x y z
N MET A 1 -30.68 -56.34 7.23
CA MET A 1 -31.89 -57.12 7.56
C MET A 1 -32.58 -56.46 8.76
N GLN A 2 -33.77 -56.92 9.16
CA GLN A 2 -34.67 -56.19 10.07
C GLN A 2 -34.21 -56.10 11.54
N VAL A 3 -34.47 -54.94 12.14
CA VAL A 3 -35.24 -54.72 13.40
C VAL A 3 -35.38 -55.91 14.36
N HIS A 4 -34.91 -55.79 15.61
CA HIS A 4 -35.81 -55.75 16.79
C HIS A 4 -35.16 -55.36 18.15
N ASP A 5 -36.05 -55.11 19.10
CA ASP A 5 -36.06 -54.22 20.27
C ASP A 5 -35.43 -54.78 21.58
N ARG A 6 -35.18 -53.88 22.56
CA ARG A 6 -35.15 -54.04 24.05
C ARG A 6 -34.13 -54.94 24.81
N LYS A 7 -33.28 -54.26 25.61
CA LYS A 7 -33.13 -54.29 27.11
C LYS A 7 -33.32 -55.60 27.93
N PRO A 8 -32.70 -55.73 29.14
CA PRO A 8 -31.37 -55.30 29.62
C PRO A 8 -30.68 -56.36 30.57
N THR A 9 -29.68 -55.96 31.41
CA THR A 9 -29.14 -56.67 32.62
C THR A 9 -28.37 -58.01 32.39
N ILE A 10 -27.43 -58.52 33.21
CA ILE A 10 -26.64 -58.06 34.40
C ILE A 10 -25.36 -58.95 34.59
N TYR A 11 -24.34 -58.49 35.35
CA TYR A 11 -23.16 -59.18 35.97
C TYR A 11 -22.46 -60.41 35.33
N GLY A 12 -21.13 -60.29 35.17
CA GLY A 12 -20.11 -61.34 35.43
C GLY A 12 -19.82 -62.38 34.32
N GLY A 13 -18.65 -63.03 34.29
CA GLY A 13 -17.42 -62.82 35.07
C GLY A 13 -16.40 -63.99 35.02
N GLY A 14 -15.10 -63.69 34.93
CA GLY A 14 -13.99 -64.67 34.91
C GLY A 14 -13.79 -65.39 33.57
N GLU A 15 -12.65 -65.98 33.21
CA GLU A 15 -11.26 -66.04 33.74
C GLU A 15 -10.34 -66.42 32.54
N LYS A 16 -9.00 -66.35 32.50
CA LYS A 16 -7.87 -66.00 33.42
C LYS A 16 -6.74 -65.43 32.48
N ALA A 17 -5.48 -65.12 32.82
CA ALA A 17 -4.63 -65.32 34.00
C ALA A 17 -3.77 -64.06 34.28
N SER A 18 -2.55 -64.20 34.83
CA SER A 18 -1.74 -63.07 35.34
C SER A 18 -0.23 -63.31 35.38
N CYS A 19 0.57 -62.24 35.24
CA CYS A 19 1.86 -61.95 35.93
C CYS A 19 2.51 -60.65 35.38
N CYS A 20 3.25 -59.82 36.13
CA CYS A 20 3.23 -59.56 37.58
C CYS A 20 4.05 -58.30 37.94
N CYS A 21 3.54 -57.44 38.85
CA CYS A 21 4.29 -56.51 39.74
C CYS A 21 5.15 -55.39 39.10
N SER A 22 5.54 -54.27 39.76
CA SER A 22 5.21 -53.57 41.03
C SER A 22 6.05 -52.27 41.10
N SER A 23 5.82 -51.19 41.85
CA SER A 23 4.72 -50.61 42.67
C SER A 23 5.21 -49.23 43.19
N GLY A 24 4.42 -48.24 43.63
CA GLY A 24 2.96 -48.14 43.76
C GLY A 24 2.54 -46.97 44.66
N CYS A 25 1.22 -46.80 44.84
CA CYS A 25 0.47 -46.19 45.97
C CYS A 25 0.87 -44.82 46.59
N GLY A 26 -0.13 -43.95 46.79
CA GLY A 26 -0.06 -42.85 47.77
C GLY A 26 -0.96 -41.66 47.48
N GLY A 27 -2.24 -41.72 47.89
CA GLY A 27 -3.17 -40.58 47.81
C GLY A 27 -3.99 -40.42 49.08
N SER A 28 -4.29 -39.18 49.47
CA SER A 28 -5.32 -38.83 50.46
C SER A 28 -5.76 -37.37 50.27
N GLN A 29 -6.86 -36.98 50.91
CA GLN A 29 -7.57 -35.72 50.66
C GLN A 29 -7.40 -34.70 51.79
N ASP A 30 -7.71 -33.45 51.44
CA ASP A 30 -8.66 -32.56 52.14
C ASP A 30 -8.11 -31.30 52.84
N ARG A 31 -9.03 -30.31 52.90
CA ARG A 31 -9.10 -29.09 53.72
C ARG A 31 -8.42 -27.82 53.24
N ARG A 32 -9.30 -26.89 52.85
CA ARG A 32 -9.12 -25.45 52.76
C ARG A 32 -8.70 -24.88 54.13
N LEU A 33 -7.90 -23.81 54.12
CA LEU A 33 -8.39 -22.48 54.51
C LEU A 33 -7.44 -21.37 54.04
N SER A 34 -7.94 -20.13 54.04
CA SER A 34 -7.27 -18.94 53.50
C SER A 34 -6.44 -18.19 54.55
N VAL A 35 -5.46 -17.39 54.10
CA VAL A 35 -5.40 -15.93 54.32
C VAL A 35 -4.34 -15.32 53.37
N THR A 36 -4.47 -14.02 53.09
CA THR A 36 -3.73 -13.22 52.11
C THR A 36 -2.28 -12.89 52.46
N ALA A 37 -1.40 -12.83 51.45
CA ALA A 37 -0.41 -11.75 51.31
C ALA A 37 0.02 -11.58 49.83
N THR A 38 0.28 -10.34 49.43
CA THR A 38 0.79 -9.96 48.09
C THR A 38 2.28 -10.23 47.94
N TRP A 39 2.75 -10.42 46.69
CA TRP A 39 3.92 -9.71 46.15
C TRP A 39 3.86 -9.61 44.62
N ARG A 40 4.23 -8.45 44.07
CA ARG A 40 4.45 -8.24 42.62
C ARG A 40 5.91 -8.55 42.28
N LEU A 41 6.18 -9.05 41.08
CA LEU A 41 7.54 -9.04 40.50
C LEU A 41 7.58 -8.19 39.22
N SER A 42 8.18 -7.01 39.35
CA SER A 42 8.47 -6.08 38.25
C SER A 42 9.75 -6.48 37.52
N ARG A 43 9.75 -6.40 36.18
CA ARG A 43 10.99 -6.43 35.38
C ARG A 43 11.51 -5.01 35.18
N GLN A 44 12.78 -4.78 35.47
CA GLN A 44 13.60 -3.72 34.84
C GLN A 44 15.05 -4.24 34.64
N PRO A 45 15.82 -3.63 33.71
CA PRO A 45 17.11 -4.17 33.26
C PRO A 45 18.30 -3.74 34.13
N ILE A 46 19.45 -4.38 33.90
CA ILE A 46 20.76 -3.99 34.44
C ILE A 46 21.70 -3.70 33.26
N SER A 47 22.59 -2.72 33.39
CA SER A 47 23.60 -2.36 32.39
C SER A 47 25.02 -2.29 32.97
N ASP A 48 25.99 -2.39 32.05
CA ASP A 48 27.37 -1.87 32.12
C ASP A 48 28.48 -2.56 32.95
N ALA A 49 29.70 -2.32 32.45
CA ALA A 49 31.04 -2.50 33.03
C ALA A 49 31.81 -3.84 32.85
N TRP A 50 33.13 -3.84 32.53
CA TRP A 50 34.05 -2.77 32.08
C TRP A 50 35.32 -3.37 31.38
N ALA A 51 35.96 -2.59 30.49
CA ALA A 51 37.41 -2.48 30.16
C ALA A 51 38.36 -3.68 29.81
N THR A 52 38.88 -3.62 28.57
CA THR A 52 40.32 -3.74 28.13
C THR A 52 41.23 -4.96 28.42
N SER A 53 41.89 -5.47 27.36
CA SER A 53 43.33 -5.82 27.34
C SER A 53 43.94 -5.65 25.92
N ASN A 54 45.23 -5.93 25.67
CA ASN A 54 46.03 -5.32 24.58
C ASN A 54 47.21 -6.20 24.05
N ARG A 55 47.87 -5.79 22.94
CA ARG A 55 49.06 -6.36 22.20
C ARG A 55 48.74 -7.39 21.09
N SER A 56 49.50 -7.54 19.98
CA SER A 56 50.72 -6.84 19.47
C SER A 56 50.93 -6.93 17.93
N ILE A 57 51.88 -6.12 17.43
CA ILE A 57 52.28 -5.80 16.02
C ILE A 57 53.55 -6.63 15.61
N PRO A 58 53.81 -7.05 14.33
CA PRO A 58 54.64 -6.25 13.38
C PRO A 58 54.57 -6.48 11.83
N SER A 59 54.49 -5.36 11.06
CA SER A 59 55.20 -4.97 9.79
C SER A 59 55.34 -5.93 8.56
N ARG A 60 55.28 -5.49 7.29
CA ARG A 60 56.23 -4.57 6.57
C ARG A 60 55.70 -4.04 5.21
N PHE A 61 56.26 -2.88 4.77
CA PHE A 61 56.52 -2.27 3.43
C PHE A 61 55.96 -2.86 2.10
N PHE A 62 55.79 -2.15 0.96
CA PHE A 62 56.55 -1.00 0.35
C PHE A 62 55.66 0.03 -0.44
N PHE A 63 56.26 0.92 -1.27
CA PHE A 63 55.67 2.20 -1.75
C PHE A 63 56.02 2.56 -3.23
N PHE A 64 55.26 3.51 -3.84
CA PHE A 64 55.56 4.36 -5.03
C PHE A 64 55.56 3.71 -6.45
N PRO A 65 55.26 4.48 -7.55
CA PRO A 65 56.13 5.50 -8.19
C PRO A 65 55.43 6.82 -8.68
N LEU A 66 56.12 7.63 -9.53
CA LEU A 66 55.86 9.06 -9.84
C LEU A 66 55.93 9.44 -11.35
N GLN A 67 55.12 10.45 -11.74
CA GLN A 67 55.20 11.49 -12.81
C GLN A 67 56.04 11.39 -14.13
N ARG A 68 55.39 11.83 -15.24
CA ARG A 68 55.88 12.67 -16.39
C ARG A 68 56.93 12.04 -17.37
N THR A 69 57.23 12.53 -18.59
CA THR A 69 57.03 13.82 -19.32
C THR A 69 56.97 13.64 -20.88
N TYR A 70 56.61 14.69 -21.65
CA TYR A 70 56.74 14.81 -23.14
C TYR A 70 58.11 15.43 -23.57
N PRO A 71 58.61 15.26 -24.82
CA PRO A 71 58.40 16.23 -25.94
C PRO A 71 58.25 15.60 -27.36
N ALA A 72 58.52 16.32 -28.48
CA ALA A 72 58.01 16.03 -29.84
C ALA A 72 58.93 16.44 -31.05
N SER A 73 58.41 16.27 -32.30
CA SER A 73 58.92 16.74 -33.63
C SER A 73 60.07 15.90 -34.28
N THR A 74 60.33 15.76 -35.61
CA THR A 74 59.66 16.06 -36.93
C THR A 74 60.36 15.21 -38.07
N PRO A 75 59.94 15.21 -39.37
CA PRO A 75 60.28 14.17 -40.41
C PRO A 75 61.19 14.72 -41.57
N PRO A 76 61.20 14.22 -42.85
CA PRO A 76 60.89 12.91 -43.51
C PRO A 76 62.16 12.31 -44.23
N PRO A 77 62.15 11.41 -45.27
CA PRO A 77 61.61 11.63 -46.65
C PRO A 77 61.07 10.41 -47.46
N GLU A 78 60.39 10.71 -48.59
CA GLU A 78 60.34 10.05 -49.95
C GLU A 78 60.45 8.52 -50.24
N ASN A 79 59.95 7.94 -51.37
CA ASN A 79 58.86 8.22 -52.35
C ASN A 79 58.76 7.07 -53.41
N ARG A 80 57.63 7.00 -54.17
CA ARG A 80 57.36 6.33 -55.49
C ARG A 80 56.80 4.88 -55.61
N ARG A 81 55.57 4.83 -56.18
CA ARG A 81 55.10 4.02 -57.36
C ARG A 81 55.00 2.48 -57.22
N LEU A 82 54.06 1.75 -57.86
CA LEU A 82 52.97 2.09 -58.82
C LEU A 82 51.85 1.00 -58.79
N CYS A 83 50.59 1.39 -59.07
CA CYS A 83 49.42 0.59 -59.53
C CYS A 83 49.09 -0.82 -58.99
N VAL A 84 47.83 -1.00 -58.55
CA VAL A 84 46.78 -1.82 -59.24
C VAL A 84 45.38 -1.42 -58.71
N ALA A 85 44.31 -1.78 -59.42
CA ALA A 85 42.93 -1.28 -59.30
C ALA A 85 42.30 -1.26 -57.89
N MET A 86 41.43 -0.27 -57.65
CA MET A 86 40.54 -0.24 -56.48
C MET A 86 39.34 -1.21 -56.65
N ALA A 87 39.12 -2.07 -55.67
CA ALA A 87 37.81 -2.66 -55.38
C ALA A 87 37.19 -1.94 -54.17
N SER A 88 35.86 -1.81 -54.12
CA SER A 88 35.18 -1.00 -53.10
C SER A 88 35.16 -1.67 -51.72
N SER A 89 35.64 -0.95 -50.71
CA SER A 89 35.55 -1.37 -49.31
C SER A 89 34.10 -1.30 -48.80
N LYS A 90 33.56 -2.42 -48.33
CA LYS A 90 32.22 -2.47 -47.72
C LYS A 90 32.19 -1.68 -46.40
N GLN A 91 31.15 -0.86 -46.22
CA GLN A 91 30.86 -0.24 -44.91
C GLN A 91 30.47 -1.31 -43.86
N PRO A 92 30.73 -1.07 -42.56
CA PRO A 92 30.22 -1.93 -41.50
C PRO A 92 28.68 -1.92 -41.50
N ALA A 93 28.08 -3.10 -41.44
CA ALA A 93 26.62 -3.24 -41.51
C ALA A 93 25.94 -2.60 -40.28
N LYS A 94 24.93 -1.75 -40.53
CA LYS A 94 24.03 -1.28 -39.47
C LYS A 94 23.29 -2.49 -38.89
N ARG A 95 23.33 -2.65 -37.55
CA ARG A 95 22.58 -3.68 -36.83
C ARG A 95 21.09 -3.52 -37.17
N ALA A 96 20.45 -4.60 -37.62
CA ALA A 96 19.05 -4.56 -38.05
C ALA A 96 18.13 -4.14 -36.89
N ALA A 97 17.01 -3.48 -37.22
CA ALA A 97 15.99 -3.19 -36.22
C ALA A 97 15.29 -4.51 -35.79
N PRO A 98 15.12 -4.79 -34.50
CA PRO A 98 14.55 -6.05 -34.04
C PRO A 98 13.14 -6.27 -34.58
N SER A 99 12.86 -7.51 -34.95
CA SER A 99 11.61 -7.98 -35.54
C SER A 99 10.42 -7.82 -34.58
N LYS A 100 9.21 -8.02 -35.11
CA LYS A 100 8.00 -8.02 -34.29
C LYS A 100 8.00 -9.17 -33.25
N ALA A 101 8.61 -10.31 -33.59
CA ALA A 101 8.75 -11.45 -32.69
C ALA A 101 9.72 -11.16 -31.54
N GLU A 102 10.93 -10.66 -31.83
CA GLU A 102 11.93 -10.30 -30.81
C GLU A 102 11.40 -9.23 -29.85
N LYS A 103 10.69 -8.21 -30.36
CA LYS A 103 10.04 -7.18 -29.53
C LYS A 103 8.95 -7.76 -28.63
N SER A 104 8.18 -8.74 -29.11
CA SER A 104 7.18 -9.43 -28.30
C SER A 104 7.84 -10.27 -27.20
N ALA A 105 8.92 -10.98 -27.52
CA ALA A 105 9.69 -11.76 -26.55
C ALA A 105 10.35 -10.87 -25.48
N ASP A 106 10.89 -9.71 -25.85
CA ASP A 106 11.45 -8.73 -24.89
C ASP A 106 10.38 -8.14 -23.94
N LEU A 107 9.13 -7.96 -24.40
CA LEU A 107 8.01 -7.56 -23.53
C LEU A 107 7.57 -8.69 -22.59
N VAL A 108 7.49 -9.94 -23.08
CA VAL A 108 7.16 -11.11 -22.24
C VAL A 108 8.25 -11.37 -21.20
N MET A 109 9.54 -11.34 -21.58
CA MET A 109 10.67 -11.37 -20.64
C MET A 109 10.67 -10.18 -19.67
N GLY A 110 10.00 -9.08 -20.02
CA GLY A 110 9.73 -7.96 -19.12
C GLY A 110 8.88 -8.35 -17.91
N THR A 111 7.88 -9.23 -18.08
CA THR A 111 6.95 -9.65 -17.01
C THR A 111 7.64 -10.39 -15.86
N ASN A 112 8.68 -11.19 -16.18
CA ASN A 112 9.53 -11.90 -15.20
C ASN A 112 10.09 -10.93 -14.15
N ASN A 113 10.55 -9.73 -14.55
CA ASN A 113 11.07 -8.72 -13.61
C ASN A 113 10.00 -8.25 -12.60
N SER A 114 8.75 -8.08 -13.04
CA SER A 114 7.64 -7.67 -12.17
C SER A 114 7.24 -8.76 -11.17
N SER A 115 7.20 -10.02 -11.63
CA SER A 115 6.91 -11.19 -10.80
C SER A 115 7.98 -11.43 -9.75
N ILE A 116 9.25 -11.50 -10.18
CA ILE A 116 10.41 -11.84 -9.33
C ILE A 116 10.70 -10.77 -8.26
N VAL A 117 10.42 -9.48 -8.51
CA VAL A 117 10.47 -8.45 -7.46
C VAL A 117 9.37 -8.67 -6.40
N SER A 118 8.18 -9.15 -6.79
CA SER A 118 7.11 -9.48 -5.84
C SER A 118 7.42 -10.77 -5.07
N LYS A 119 7.95 -11.81 -5.71
CA LYS A 119 8.46 -13.01 -5.01
C LYS A 119 9.59 -12.68 -4.02
N ARG A 120 10.52 -11.78 -4.37
CA ARG A 120 11.55 -11.27 -3.41
C ARG A 120 10.94 -10.50 -2.23
N SER A 121 9.84 -9.78 -2.42
CA SER A 121 9.11 -9.13 -1.33
C SER A 121 8.56 -10.16 -0.34
N VAL A 122 8.00 -11.27 -0.84
CA VAL A 122 7.56 -12.40 -0.02
C VAL A 122 8.74 -13.07 0.69
N GLU A 123 9.81 -13.40 -0.02
CA GLU A 123 11.01 -14.04 0.55
C GLU A 123 11.59 -13.22 1.73
N MET A 124 11.61 -11.89 1.62
CA MET A 124 12.14 -11.01 2.68
C MET A 124 11.32 -10.95 3.97
N LEU A 125 10.08 -11.41 3.95
CA LEU A 125 9.12 -11.25 5.05
C LEU A 125 8.64 -12.60 5.59
N TYR A 126 8.33 -13.55 4.70
CA TYR A 126 7.70 -14.84 5.02
C TYR A 126 8.70 -16.01 5.07
N TYR A 127 9.87 -15.90 4.43
CA TYR A 127 10.83 -17.00 4.30
C TYR A 127 12.09 -16.74 5.14
N ARG A 128 12.57 -17.79 5.81
CA ARG A 128 13.86 -17.76 6.54
C ARG A 128 15.02 -17.75 5.56
N GLU A 129 16.21 -17.32 6.02
CA GLU A 129 17.43 -17.50 5.24
C GLU A 129 17.82 -19.00 5.15
N PRO A 130 18.53 -19.44 4.08
CA PRO A 130 19.13 -18.64 3.01
C PRO A 130 18.12 -18.03 2.03
N HIS A 131 18.43 -16.81 1.56
CA HIS A 131 17.64 -16.12 0.53
C HIS A 131 18.30 -16.26 -0.85
N PHE A 132 17.49 -16.54 -1.86
CA PHE A 132 17.87 -16.85 -3.24
C PHE A 132 17.36 -15.81 -4.26
N PHE A 133 16.15 -15.23 -4.10
CA PHE A 133 15.66 -14.21 -5.05
C PHE A 133 16.56 -12.95 -5.05
N ARG A 134 17.32 -12.70 -3.97
CA ARG A 134 18.33 -11.63 -3.88
C ARG A 134 19.39 -11.68 -4.99
N SER A 135 19.71 -12.87 -5.52
CA SER A 135 20.68 -13.06 -6.61
C SER A 135 20.19 -12.49 -7.94
N PHE A 136 18.88 -12.37 -8.11
CA PHE A 136 18.23 -11.90 -9.34
C PHE A 136 17.66 -10.48 -9.18
N VAL A 137 17.26 -10.09 -7.96
CA VAL A 137 16.69 -8.76 -7.64
C VAL A 137 17.74 -7.82 -7.04
N LYS A 138 18.38 -7.01 -7.90
CA LYS A 138 19.42 -6.03 -7.51
C LYS A 138 18.96 -4.93 -6.54
N LYS A 139 17.66 -4.68 -6.42
CA LYS A 139 17.06 -3.71 -5.50
C LYS A 139 15.76 -4.29 -4.95
N PRO A 140 15.68 -4.70 -3.67
CA PRO A 140 14.43 -5.17 -3.10
C PRO A 140 13.40 -4.03 -3.04
N GLN A 141 12.14 -4.38 -3.26
CA GLN A 141 11.01 -3.46 -3.14
C GLN A 141 9.85 -4.19 -2.44
N ARG A 142 9.53 -3.80 -1.21
CA ARG A 142 8.35 -4.30 -0.49
C ARG A 142 7.06 -3.95 -1.27
N ARG A 143 6.17 -4.93 -1.43
CA ARG A 143 4.80 -4.76 -1.92
C ARG A 143 3.82 -4.53 -0.75
N ALA A 144 2.56 -4.23 -1.06
CA ALA A 144 1.48 -4.18 -0.07
C ALA A 144 1.10 -5.61 0.43
N PRO A 145 0.52 -5.77 1.64
CA PRO A 145 0.15 -7.07 2.19
C PRO A 145 -0.75 -7.90 1.27
N LEU A 146 -1.74 -7.30 0.61
CA LEU A 146 -2.52 -7.92 -0.47
C LEU A 146 -1.64 -8.67 -1.50
N ILE A 147 -0.63 -7.99 -2.03
CA ILE A 147 0.25 -8.53 -3.08
C ILE A 147 1.21 -9.57 -2.49
N ASN A 148 1.73 -9.35 -1.28
CA ASN A 148 2.59 -10.33 -0.62
C ASN A 148 1.82 -11.64 -0.34
N ARG A 149 0.61 -11.57 0.23
CA ARG A 149 -0.21 -12.76 0.53
C ARG A 149 -0.64 -13.51 -0.74
N GLY A 150 -0.97 -12.80 -1.82
CA GLY A 150 -1.26 -13.42 -3.12
C GLY A 150 -0.05 -14.07 -3.79
N TYR A 151 1.15 -13.44 -3.74
CA TYR A 151 2.37 -14.06 -4.24
C TYR A 151 2.86 -15.21 -3.34
N TRP A 152 2.64 -15.13 -2.03
CA TRP A 152 2.89 -16.22 -1.09
C TRP A 152 2.05 -17.45 -1.43
N LEU A 153 0.74 -17.29 -1.62
CA LEU A 153 -0.15 -18.39 -1.99
C LEU A 153 0.23 -18.99 -3.36
N ARG A 154 0.59 -18.15 -4.33
CA ARG A 154 1.11 -18.58 -5.64
C ARG A 154 2.41 -19.38 -5.53
N MET A 155 3.35 -18.96 -4.66
CA MET A 155 4.61 -19.69 -4.43
C MET A 155 4.37 -21.01 -3.70
N HIS A 156 3.61 -20.98 -2.60
CA HIS A 156 3.23 -22.15 -1.82
C HIS A 156 2.50 -23.20 -2.67
N ALA A 157 1.62 -22.79 -3.58
CA ALA A 157 0.92 -23.70 -4.49
C ALA A 157 1.89 -24.47 -5.40
N MET A 158 2.85 -23.79 -6.05
CA MET A 158 3.85 -24.46 -6.88
C MET A 158 4.80 -25.33 -6.04
N GLU A 159 5.24 -24.84 -4.88
CA GLU A 159 6.10 -25.58 -3.96
C GLU A 159 5.44 -26.88 -3.48
N GLU A 160 4.20 -26.81 -2.99
CA GLU A 160 3.50 -27.96 -2.41
C GLU A 160 3.05 -28.97 -3.48
N SER A 161 2.72 -28.54 -4.70
CA SER A 161 2.58 -29.46 -5.85
C SER A 161 3.87 -30.24 -6.13
N VAL A 162 5.02 -29.57 -6.11
CA VAL A 162 6.32 -30.24 -6.28
C VAL A 162 6.64 -31.16 -5.10
N ARG A 163 6.39 -30.73 -3.84
CA ARG A 163 6.58 -31.59 -2.66
C ARG A 163 5.67 -32.82 -2.70
N ARG A 164 4.40 -32.69 -3.11
CA ARG A 164 3.47 -33.83 -3.29
C ARG A 164 4.02 -34.84 -4.30
N PHE A 165 4.40 -34.40 -5.51
CA PHE A 165 5.04 -35.27 -6.50
C PHE A 165 6.33 -35.93 -5.99
N MET A 166 7.18 -35.21 -5.25
CA MET A 166 8.38 -35.80 -4.65
C MET A 166 8.05 -36.84 -3.56
N ARG A 167 6.96 -36.67 -2.79
CA ARG A 167 6.52 -37.61 -1.74
C ARG A 167 5.86 -38.90 -2.28
N GLU A 168 5.36 -38.92 -3.51
CA GLU A 168 4.78 -40.13 -4.12
C GLU A 168 5.79 -41.31 -4.15
N PRO A 169 5.43 -42.53 -3.74
CA PRO A 169 6.30 -43.69 -3.94
C PRO A 169 6.54 -43.98 -5.43
N SER A 170 7.82 -44.08 -5.83
CA SER A 170 8.21 -44.54 -7.17
C SER A 170 9.66 -45.03 -7.16
N GLU A 171 9.92 -46.13 -7.88
CA GLU A 171 11.28 -46.63 -8.14
C GLU A 171 11.99 -45.84 -9.26
N LYS A 172 11.27 -44.98 -9.98
CA LYS A 172 11.79 -44.21 -11.11
C LYS A 172 12.50 -42.93 -10.65
N PRO A 173 13.58 -42.51 -11.32
CA PRO A 173 14.16 -41.19 -11.10
C PRO A 173 13.15 -40.10 -11.46
N LYS A 174 13.07 -39.05 -10.64
CA LYS A 174 12.09 -37.97 -10.78
C LYS A 174 12.71 -36.74 -11.42
N PHE A 175 11.97 -36.11 -12.34
CA PHE A 175 12.38 -34.87 -12.99
C PHE A 175 11.29 -33.81 -12.87
N VAL A 176 11.69 -32.58 -12.54
CA VAL A 176 10.78 -31.43 -12.42
C VAL A 176 11.14 -30.39 -13.47
N LEU A 177 10.38 -30.33 -14.57
CA LEU A 177 10.64 -29.52 -15.75
C LEU A 177 9.87 -28.19 -15.67
N ASN A 178 10.58 -27.10 -15.38
CA ASN A 178 9.99 -25.78 -15.17
C ASN A 178 9.96 -24.99 -16.48
N LEU A 179 8.78 -24.92 -17.12
CA LEU A 179 8.57 -24.39 -18.47
C LEU A 179 8.31 -22.87 -18.43
N GLY A 180 9.29 -22.09 -18.87
CA GLY A 180 9.28 -20.62 -18.71
C GLY A 180 9.69 -20.21 -17.30
N CYS A 181 10.74 -20.84 -16.77
CA CYS A 181 11.17 -20.73 -15.38
C CYS A 181 11.60 -19.32 -14.93
N GLY A 182 11.81 -18.37 -15.86
CA GLY A 182 12.26 -17.02 -15.55
C GLY A 182 13.50 -17.01 -14.66
N PHE A 183 13.49 -16.14 -13.63
CA PHE A 183 14.50 -16.18 -12.56
C PHE A 183 14.01 -16.87 -11.28
N ASP A 184 13.10 -17.83 -11.42
CA ASP A 184 12.56 -18.56 -10.27
C ASP A 184 13.63 -19.45 -9.61
N PRO A 185 13.82 -19.40 -8.27
CA PRO A 185 14.82 -20.17 -7.53
C PRO A 185 14.22 -21.38 -6.80
N LEU A 186 12.99 -21.81 -7.12
CA LEU A 186 12.30 -22.95 -6.49
C LEU A 186 13.19 -24.20 -6.30
N PRO A 187 14.03 -24.61 -7.27
CA PRO A 187 14.98 -25.72 -7.07
C PRO A 187 15.95 -25.48 -5.90
N PHE A 188 16.49 -24.27 -5.76
CA PHE A 188 17.47 -23.94 -4.73
C PHE A 188 16.83 -23.80 -3.35
N ILE A 189 15.58 -23.33 -3.29
CA ILE A 189 14.76 -23.33 -2.08
C ILE A 189 14.58 -24.78 -1.60
N LEU A 190 14.05 -25.67 -2.44
CA LEU A 190 13.76 -27.06 -2.07
C LEU A 190 15.04 -27.86 -1.75
N LEU A 191 16.15 -27.65 -2.47
CA LEU A 191 17.45 -28.25 -2.14
C LEU A 191 18.04 -27.77 -0.80
N SER A 192 17.54 -26.66 -0.25
CA SER A 192 17.92 -26.11 1.05
C SER A 192 16.92 -26.41 2.17
N THR A 193 15.62 -26.53 1.90
CA THR A 193 14.57 -26.80 2.91
C THR A 193 14.20 -28.28 3.00
N ASP A 194 14.18 -28.97 1.87
CA ASP A 194 13.59 -30.30 1.66
C ASP A 194 14.64 -31.28 1.05
N ARG A 195 15.92 -31.11 1.40
CA ARG A 195 17.05 -31.81 0.73
C ARG A 195 16.91 -33.35 0.69
N SER A 196 16.38 -33.97 1.75
CA SER A 196 16.12 -35.42 1.79
C SER A 196 15.07 -35.85 0.77
N LEU A 197 13.99 -35.08 0.65
CA LEU A 197 12.89 -35.28 -0.30
C LEU A 197 13.34 -35.03 -1.76
N CYS A 198 14.33 -34.17 -1.96
CA CYS A 198 14.94 -33.92 -3.27
C CYS A 198 15.91 -35.03 -3.74
N SER A 199 16.26 -36.02 -2.90
CA SER A 199 17.40 -36.93 -3.14
C SER A 199 17.33 -37.80 -4.40
N GLN A 200 16.12 -38.09 -4.91
CA GLN A 200 15.85 -38.81 -6.16
C GLN A 200 15.32 -37.88 -7.28
N THR A 201 15.33 -36.56 -7.06
CA THR A 201 14.71 -35.55 -7.93
C THR A 201 15.76 -34.67 -8.60
N THR A 202 15.65 -34.49 -9.92
CA THR A 202 16.43 -33.53 -10.71
C THR A 202 15.53 -32.42 -11.23
N PHE A 203 15.86 -31.18 -10.91
CA PHE A 203 15.16 -30.00 -11.41
C PHE A 203 15.73 -29.58 -12.78
N VAL A 204 14.87 -29.25 -13.73
CA VAL A 204 15.25 -28.84 -15.10
C VAL A 204 14.55 -27.52 -15.43
N ASP A 205 15.27 -26.42 -15.28
CA ASP A 205 14.77 -25.08 -15.60
C ASP A 205 14.90 -24.81 -17.11
N ILE A 206 13.80 -24.42 -17.76
CA ILE A 206 13.73 -24.18 -19.21
C ILE A 206 13.19 -22.76 -19.46
N ASP A 207 13.91 -21.95 -20.23
CA ASP A 207 13.46 -20.62 -20.71
C ASP A 207 14.24 -20.21 -21.97
N TYR A 208 13.91 -19.06 -22.56
CA TYR A 208 14.63 -18.49 -23.69
C TYR A 208 16.14 -18.38 -23.40
N GLU A 209 16.96 -18.73 -24.40
CA GLU A 209 18.43 -18.76 -24.33
C GLU A 209 19.02 -17.49 -23.70
N LYS A 210 18.55 -16.32 -24.15
CA LYS A 210 18.92 -14.99 -23.61
C LYS A 210 18.64 -14.84 -22.11
N LEU A 211 17.56 -15.42 -21.60
CA LEU A 211 17.20 -15.36 -20.17
C LEU A 211 18.01 -16.39 -19.37
N MET A 212 18.23 -17.58 -19.91
CA MET A 212 19.02 -18.63 -19.26
C MET A 212 20.50 -18.30 -19.18
N LEU A 213 21.06 -17.57 -20.15
CA LEU A 213 22.39 -16.95 -20.05
C LEU A 213 22.48 -15.98 -18.87
N ASN A 214 21.44 -15.17 -18.63
CA ASN A 214 21.38 -14.29 -17.45
C ASN A 214 21.23 -15.10 -16.15
N LYS A 215 20.46 -16.20 -16.14
CA LYS A 215 20.31 -17.09 -14.98
C LYS A 215 21.64 -17.77 -14.64
N LYS A 216 22.36 -18.32 -15.64
CA LYS A 216 23.74 -18.84 -15.52
C LYS A 216 24.68 -17.82 -14.91
N ALA A 217 24.73 -16.61 -15.47
CA ALA A 217 25.62 -15.53 -15.04
C ALA A 217 25.29 -14.95 -13.64
N ALA A 218 24.11 -15.25 -13.08
CA ALA A 218 23.73 -14.96 -11.70
C ALA A 218 24.11 -16.11 -10.76
N ILE A 219 23.81 -17.37 -11.13
CA ILE A 219 24.18 -18.59 -10.36
C ILE A 219 25.70 -18.64 -10.13
N GLN A 220 26.52 -18.40 -11.16
CA GLN A 220 27.99 -18.34 -11.05
C GLN A 220 28.50 -17.39 -9.95
N LYS A 221 27.76 -16.31 -9.68
CA LYS A 221 28.14 -15.22 -8.74
C LYS A 221 27.44 -15.32 -7.39
N ALA A 222 26.56 -16.29 -7.20
CA ALA A 222 25.77 -16.47 -6.00
C ALA A 222 26.24 -17.72 -5.25
N ASP A 223 27.18 -17.55 -4.33
CA ASP A 223 27.74 -18.66 -3.54
C ASP A 223 26.62 -19.44 -2.83
N ALA A 224 25.69 -18.73 -2.18
CA ALA A 224 24.50 -19.33 -1.56
C ALA A 224 23.62 -20.19 -2.49
N ILE A 225 23.68 -20.03 -3.82
CA ILE A 225 23.05 -20.96 -4.77
C ILE A 225 23.99 -22.15 -5.05
N LYS A 226 25.27 -21.90 -5.35
CA LYS A 226 26.27 -22.94 -5.66
C LYS A 226 26.46 -23.92 -4.49
N ASP A 227 26.33 -23.46 -3.24
CA ASP A 227 26.39 -24.28 -2.03
C ASP A 227 25.25 -25.33 -1.96
N GLN A 228 24.19 -25.18 -2.79
CA GLN A 228 23.11 -26.16 -2.95
C GLN A 228 23.33 -27.11 -4.15
N LEU A 229 24.37 -26.92 -4.97
CA LEU A 229 24.57 -27.62 -6.24
C LEU A 229 25.82 -28.51 -6.24
N GLU A 230 25.60 -29.82 -6.07
CA GLU A 230 26.67 -30.82 -6.14
C GLU A 230 27.19 -31.00 -7.57
N ASN A 231 28.51 -30.92 -7.75
CA ASN A 231 29.21 -31.06 -9.05
C ASN A 231 28.70 -30.10 -10.13
N VAL A 232 28.64 -28.80 -9.83
CA VAL A 232 28.12 -27.79 -10.77
C VAL A 232 29.11 -27.44 -11.90
N GLU A 233 28.63 -27.61 -13.13
CA GLU A 233 29.31 -27.32 -14.39
C GLU A 233 28.63 -26.15 -15.14
N PHE A 234 29.42 -25.33 -15.82
CA PHE A 234 28.95 -24.16 -16.57
C PHE A 234 29.43 -24.26 -18.02
N ASN A 235 28.50 -24.49 -18.94
CA ASN A 235 28.81 -24.75 -20.34
C ASN A 235 29.00 -23.47 -21.16
N SER A 236 29.46 -23.63 -22.41
CA SER A 236 29.55 -22.55 -23.40
C SER A 236 28.18 -21.90 -23.66
N ASP A 237 28.19 -20.64 -24.07
CA ASP A 237 26.96 -19.89 -24.35
C ASP A 237 26.16 -20.47 -25.53
N GLU A 238 26.83 -21.21 -26.42
CA GLU A 238 26.25 -21.88 -27.59
C GLU A 238 25.52 -23.21 -27.25
N SER A 239 25.78 -23.80 -26.07
CA SER A 239 25.14 -25.05 -25.66
C SER A 239 23.66 -24.87 -25.32
N ALA A 240 22.83 -25.90 -25.59
CA ALA A 240 21.47 -25.91 -25.09
C ALA A 240 21.42 -26.05 -23.56
N VAL A 241 22.25 -26.95 -23.00
CA VAL A 241 22.43 -27.08 -21.55
C VAL A 241 23.45 -26.05 -21.07
N GLN A 242 22.98 -25.07 -20.30
CA GLN A 242 23.75 -23.90 -19.85
C GLN A 242 24.41 -24.11 -18.49
N VAL A 243 23.74 -24.83 -17.59
CA VAL A 243 24.25 -25.27 -16.27
C VAL A 243 23.86 -26.72 -16.07
N ARG A 244 24.76 -27.53 -15.48
CA ARG A 244 24.49 -28.91 -15.07
C ARG A 244 25.01 -29.12 -13.65
N SER A 245 24.35 -29.97 -12.86
CA SER A 245 24.78 -30.45 -11.55
C SER A 245 24.08 -31.79 -11.27
N ARG A 246 24.34 -32.43 -10.13
CA ARG A 246 23.68 -33.69 -9.73
C ARG A 246 22.14 -33.62 -9.74
N GLN A 247 21.57 -32.48 -9.33
CA GLN A 247 20.13 -32.32 -9.08
C GLN A 247 19.51 -31.09 -9.76
N TYR A 248 20.27 -30.34 -10.56
CA TYR A 248 19.79 -29.15 -11.26
C TYR A 248 20.41 -29.01 -12.64
N VAL A 249 19.58 -28.79 -13.65
CA VAL A 249 19.95 -28.53 -15.04
C VAL A 249 19.25 -27.25 -15.51
N ALA A 250 19.93 -26.43 -16.29
CA ALA A 250 19.39 -25.20 -16.87
C ALA A 250 19.51 -25.25 -18.39
N VAL A 251 18.38 -25.12 -19.11
CA VAL A 251 18.28 -25.33 -20.56
C VAL A 251 17.80 -24.06 -21.27
N GLY A 252 18.61 -23.55 -22.20
CA GLY A 252 18.23 -22.46 -23.09
C GLY A 252 17.48 -22.97 -24.32
N CYS A 253 16.15 -22.78 -24.34
CA CYS A 253 15.32 -23.10 -25.50
C CYS A 253 14.04 -22.26 -25.53
N ASP A 254 13.66 -21.76 -26.72
CA ASP A 254 12.30 -21.28 -26.96
C ASP A 254 11.32 -22.46 -26.90
N LEU A 255 10.27 -22.35 -26.07
CA LEU A 255 9.22 -23.37 -25.95
C LEU A 255 8.43 -23.60 -27.25
N LYS A 256 8.52 -22.69 -28.23
CA LYS A 256 7.98 -22.90 -29.58
C LYS A 256 8.82 -23.84 -30.44
N ASN A 257 10.09 -24.05 -30.08
CA ASN A 257 10.99 -24.99 -30.76
C ASN A 257 11.01 -26.35 -30.04
N LEU A 258 9.85 -27.00 -29.98
CA LEU A 258 9.69 -28.31 -29.32
C LEU A 258 10.61 -29.38 -29.90
N GLY A 259 10.98 -29.30 -31.19
CA GLY A 259 11.95 -30.21 -31.80
C GLY A 259 13.37 -30.11 -31.21
N LYS A 260 13.85 -28.89 -30.93
CA LYS A 260 15.10 -28.68 -30.17
C LYS A 260 14.97 -29.17 -28.73
N LEU A 261 13.86 -28.84 -28.07
CA LEU A 261 13.64 -29.17 -26.66
C LEU A 261 13.55 -30.68 -26.43
N ASP A 262 12.76 -31.39 -27.24
CA ASP A 262 12.60 -32.86 -27.19
C ASP A 262 13.93 -33.59 -27.44
N HIS A 263 14.71 -33.13 -28.43
CA HIS A 263 16.02 -33.69 -28.72
C HIS A 263 16.97 -33.56 -27.52
N VAL A 264 17.17 -32.34 -27.00
CA VAL A 264 18.09 -32.06 -25.88
C VAL A 264 17.66 -32.79 -24.61
N LEU A 265 16.37 -32.87 -24.32
CA LEU A 265 15.87 -33.60 -23.16
C LEU A 265 16.19 -35.10 -23.27
N LYS A 266 15.95 -35.73 -24.42
CA LYS A 266 16.19 -37.18 -24.63
C LYS A 266 17.64 -37.57 -24.86
N SER A 267 18.48 -36.68 -25.40
CA SER A 267 19.89 -37.00 -25.69
C SER A 267 20.85 -36.64 -24.56
N GLU A 268 20.49 -35.69 -23.68
CA GLU A 268 21.41 -35.14 -22.67
C GLU A 268 20.90 -35.16 -21.22
N ILE A 269 19.61 -35.39 -20.94
CA ILE A 269 19.01 -35.06 -19.61
C ILE A 269 18.17 -36.20 -19.01
N LEU A 270 17.18 -36.72 -19.76
CA LEU A 270 16.21 -37.69 -19.27
C LEU A 270 16.61 -39.12 -19.66
N PRO A 271 16.52 -40.11 -18.74
CA PRO A 271 16.61 -41.53 -19.09
C PRO A 271 15.28 -42.03 -19.65
N ASP A 272 15.33 -43.15 -20.38
CA ASP A 272 14.16 -43.74 -21.09
C ASP A 272 12.97 -44.08 -20.18
N ASP A 273 13.20 -44.37 -18.91
CA ASP A 273 12.15 -44.52 -17.90
C ASP A 273 12.38 -43.58 -16.71
N CYS A 274 11.52 -42.56 -16.61
CA CYS A 274 11.53 -41.56 -15.55
C CYS A 274 10.12 -41.06 -15.24
N ALA A 275 9.90 -40.59 -14.01
CA ALA A 275 8.70 -39.84 -13.64
C ALA A 275 8.94 -38.35 -13.86
N VAL A 276 8.05 -37.67 -14.59
CA VAL A 276 8.21 -36.25 -14.96
C VAL A 276 7.07 -35.41 -14.41
N LEU A 277 7.38 -34.33 -13.70
CA LEU A 277 6.43 -33.25 -13.38
C LEU A 277 6.80 -31.99 -14.19
N PHE A 278 5.93 -31.56 -15.09
CA PHE A 278 6.06 -30.25 -15.74
C PHE A 278 5.44 -29.16 -14.87
N LEU A 279 6.08 -28.00 -14.78
CA LEU A 279 5.56 -26.79 -14.14
C LEU A 279 5.36 -25.69 -15.18
N ALA A 280 4.27 -24.93 -15.08
CA ALA A 280 3.99 -23.76 -15.93
C ALA A 280 3.35 -22.63 -15.11
N GLU A 281 4.17 -21.77 -14.50
CA GLU A 281 3.71 -20.73 -13.57
C GLU A 281 3.51 -19.36 -14.26
N VAL A 282 2.37 -19.19 -14.93
CA VAL A 282 2.01 -18.00 -15.73
C VAL A 282 3.04 -17.76 -16.85
N SER A 283 3.37 -18.83 -17.59
CA SER A 283 4.26 -18.81 -18.75
C SER A 283 3.51 -19.07 -20.06
N LEU A 284 2.76 -20.19 -20.13
CA LEU A 284 2.02 -20.63 -21.33
C LEU A 284 0.93 -19.62 -21.76
N THR A 285 0.27 -18.92 -20.84
CA THR A 285 -0.71 -17.86 -21.13
C THR A 285 -0.22 -16.75 -22.08
N TYR A 286 1.10 -16.47 -22.11
CA TYR A 286 1.69 -15.47 -23.01
C TYR A 286 2.07 -16.01 -24.41
N MET A 287 1.95 -17.32 -24.64
CA MET A 287 2.13 -17.93 -25.96
C MET A 287 0.81 -17.86 -26.74
N ASP A 288 0.88 -17.77 -28.07
CA ASP A 288 -0.31 -18.02 -28.89
C ASP A 288 -0.87 -19.42 -28.63
N VAL A 289 -2.19 -19.58 -28.64
CA VAL A 289 -2.84 -20.78 -28.09
C VAL A 289 -2.42 -22.06 -28.83
N LYS A 290 -2.20 -21.98 -30.15
CA LYS A 290 -1.62 -23.07 -30.93
C LYS A 290 -0.26 -23.53 -30.39
N SER A 291 0.65 -22.60 -30.09
CA SER A 291 1.95 -22.91 -29.51
C SER A 291 1.83 -23.42 -28.07
N ALA A 292 0.95 -22.85 -27.25
CA ALA A 292 0.71 -23.30 -25.88
C ALA A 292 0.16 -24.75 -25.84
N ASN A 293 -0.81 -25.06 -26.69
CA ASN A 293 -1.40 -26.39 -26.79
C ASN A 293 -0.41 -27.41 -27.38
N ALA A 294 0.51 -26.98 -28.26
CA ALA A 294 1.60 -27.83 -28.73
C ALA A 294 2.53 -28.26 -27.58
N VAL A 295 2.81 -27.39 -26.59
CA VAL A 295 3.56 -27.75 -25.38
C VAL A 295 2.80 -28.80 -24.56
N VAL A 296 1.51 -28.59 -24.28
CA VAL A 296 0.67 -29.51 -23.49
C VAL A 296 0.55 -30.89 -24.15
N ASN A 297 0.41 -30.93 -25.48
CA ASN A 297 0.29 -32.14 -26.32
C ASN A 297 1.65 -32.83 -26.60
N TRP A 298 2.76 -32.14 -26.40
CA TRP A 298 4.11 -32.74 -26.40
C TRP A 298 4.43 -33.35 -25.04
N ALA A 299 4.12 -32.62 -23.96
CA ALA A 299 4.40 -33.03 -22.58
C ALA A 299 3.73 -34.36 -22.19
N SER A 300 2.51 -34.63 -22.67
CA SER A 300 1.82 -35.93 -22.51
C SER A 300 2.53 -37.13 -23.16
N LYS A 301 3.57 -36.89 -23.97
CA LYS A 301 4.29 -37.91 -24.77
C LYS A 301 5.79 -37.95 -24.48
N LEU A 302 6.28 -37.21 -23.48
CA LEU A 302 7.70 -37.19 -23.13
C LEU A 302 8.10 -38.42 -22.29
N SER A 303 7.25 -38.81 -21.34
CA SER A 303 7.33 -40.06 -20.57
C SER A 303 5.95 -40.67 -20.41
N ASN A 304 5.88 -42.01 -20.32
CA ASN A 304 4.66 -42.73 -19.93
C ASN A 304 4.18 -42.37 -18.51
N ASP A 305 5.09 -41.90 -17.65
CA ASP A 305 4.81 -41.43 -16.30
C ASP A 305 5.03 -39.91 -16.19
N SER A 306 4.07 -39.15 -16.71
CA SER A 306 4.10 -37.69 -16.74
C SER A 306 2.95 -37.09 -15.91
N GLN A 307 3.26 -35.98 -15.24
CA GLN A 307 2.32 -35.08 -14.56
C GLN A 307 2.52 -33.64 -15.05
N PHE A 308 1.48 -32.82 -15.06
CA PHE A 308 1.56 -31.40 -15.40
C PHE A 308 0.92 -30.55 -14.30
N CYS A 309 1.59 -29.50 -13.87
CA CYS A 309 1.10 -28.50 -12.93
C CYS A 309 1.16 -27.12 -13.59
N ILE A 310 0.00 -26.56 -13.91
CA ILE A 310 -0.13 -25.21 -14.51
C ILE A 310 -0.84 -24.28 -13.55
N LEU A 311 -0.31 -23.06 -13.42
CA LEU A 311 -0.89 -21.98 -12.66
C LEU A 311 -1.03 -20.77 -13.59
N GLU A 312 -2.24 -20.51 -14.10
CA GLU A 312 -2.53 -19.34 -14.95
C GLU A 312 -3.90 -18.72 -14.61
N GLN A 313 -4.29 -17.68 -15.36
CA GLN A 313 -5.53 -16.94 -15.14
C GLN A 313 -6.73 -17.55 -15.89
N PHE A 314 -7.93 -17.39 -15.33
CA PHE A 314 -9.19 -17.77 -15.97
C PHE A 314 -10.30 -16.75 -15.72
N PHE A 315 -11.46 -16.94 -16.36
CA PHE A 315 -12.65 -16.10 -16.24
C PHE A 315 -13.75 -16.84 -15.46
N PRO A 316 -13.72 -16.85 -14.11
CA PRO A 316 -14.68 -17.59 -13.28
C PRO A 316 -16.16 -17.21 -13.48
N ASP A 317 -16.43 -16.00 -13.98
CA ASP A 317 -17.78 -15.54 -14.36
C ASP A 317 -17.68 -14.49 -15.49
N GLY A 318 -16.96 -14.89 -16.56
CA GLY A 318 -16.81 -14.11 -17.80
C GLY A 318 -15.75 -13.00 -17.78
N PRO A 319 -15.37 -12.48 -18.96
CA PRO A 319 -14.35 -11.42 -19.11
C PRO A 319 -14.84 -10.04 -18.66
N ASP A 320 -16.16 -9.82 -18.65
CA ASP A 320 -16.80 -8.56 -18.26
C ASP A 320 -16.97 -8.40 -16.74
N HIS A 321 -16.68 -9.44 -15.95
CA HIS A 321 -16.57 -9.32 -14.51
C HIS A 321 -15.55 -8.20 -14.14
N PRO A 322 -15.89 -7.24 -13.24
CA PRO A 322 -15.08 -6.05 -12.97
C PRO A 322 -13.57 -6.29 -12.71
N PHE A 323 -13.22 -7.36 -11.98
CA PHE A 323 -11.81 -7.73 -11.77
C PHE A 323 -11.16 -8.24 -13.06
N ALA A 324 -11.82 -9.14 -13.79
CA ALA A 324 -11.32 -9.72 -15.05
C ALA A 324 -11.09 -8.64 -16.11
N SER A 325 -12.08 -7.76 -16.31
CA SER A 325 -12.00 -6.63 -17.24
C SER A 325 -10.82 -5.71 -16.90
N THR A 326 -10.58 -5.45 -15.60
CA THR A 326 -9.47 -4.62 -15.12
C THR A 326 -8.11 -5.30 -15.29
N MET A 327 -8.02 -6.61 -15.03
CA MET A 327 -6.83 -7.43 -15.28
C MET A 327 -6.46 -7.46 -16.77
N MET A 328 -7.42 -7.68 -17.66
CA MET A 328 -7.18 -7.69 -19.11
C MET A 328 -6.75 -6.30 -19.63
N LYS A 329 -7.37 -5.22 -19.13
CA LYS A 329 -6.93 -3.83 -19.39
C LYS A 329 -5.50 -3.55 -18.91
N HIS A 330 -5.01 -4.24 -17.87
CA HIS A 330 -3.63 -4.13 -17.40
C HIS A 330 -2.64 -4.85 -18.32
N PHE A 331 -2.86 -6.13 -18.62
CA PHE A 331 -1.98 -6.91 -19.49
C PHE A 331 -1.93 -6.36 -20.93
N GLY A 332 -3.04 -5.85 -21.45
CA GLY A 332 -3.08 -5.12 -22.71
C GLY A 332 -2.21 -3.85 -22.72
N LYS A 333 -2.22 -3.07 -21.62
CA LYS A 333 -1.36 -1.87 -21.47
C LYS A 333 0.13 -2.19 -21.33
N LEU A 334 0.48 -3.38 -20.83
CA LEU A 334 1.88 -3.86 -20.78
C LEU A 334 2.40 -4.39 -22.11
N GLY A 335 1.53 -4.63 -23.11
CA GLY A 335 1.91 -5.30 -24.35
C GLY A 335 2.22 -6.80 -24.19
N ALA A 336 1.77 -7.40 -23.08
CA ALA A 336 1.91 -8.83 -22.78
C ALA A 336 0.51 -9.43 -22.55
N PRO A 337 -0.30 -9.57 -23.62
CA PRO A 337 -1.67 -10.08 -23.51
C PRO A 337 -1.69 -11.56 -23.08
N LEU A 338 -2.80 -11.96 -22.45
CA LEU A 338 -3.11 -13.34 -22.10
C LEU A 338 -3.91 -13.95 -23.27
N TYR A 339 -3.43 -15.04 -23.88
CA TYR A 339 -4.06 -15.64 -25.06
C TYR A 339 -4.97 -16.82 -24.70
N SER A 340 -4.44 -17.83 -23.99
CA SER A 340 -5.16 -19.09 -23.68
C SER A 340 -6.52 -18.85 -23.00
N ILE A 341 -6.62 -17.79 -22.19
CA ILE A 341 -7.82 -17.41 -21.43
C ILE A 341 -9.06 -17.12 -22.29
N HIS A 342 -8.88 -16.81 -23.59
CA HIS A 342 -9.98 -16.57 -24.52
C HIS A 342 -10.49 -17.85 -25.21
N GLU A 343 -9.70 -18.92 -25.23
CA GLU A 343 -10.06 -20.22 -25.81
C GLU A 343 -10.48 -21.22 -24.71
N TYR A 344 -9.90 -21.08 -23.51
CA TYR A 344 -10.18 -21.88 -22.31
C TYR A 344 -10.56 -20.97 -21.13
N PRO A 345 -11.77 -20.39 -21.13
CA PRO A 345 -12.17 -19.38 -20.15
C PRO A 345 -12.52 -19.98 -18.77
N SER A 346 -12.99 -21.23 -18.71
CA SER A 346 -13.40 -21.90 -17.47
C SER A 346 -12.42 -22.99 -17.02
N LEU A 347 -12.55 -23.42 -15.75
CA LEU A 347 -11.79 -24.56 -15.22
C LEU A 347 -12.05 -25.85 -16.01
N ALA A 348 -13.31 -26.12 -16.35
CA ALA A 348 -13.71 -27.30 -17.12
C ALA A 348 -13.14 -27.29 -18.54
N ASP A 349 -12.96 -26.12 -19.15
CA ASP A 349 -12.32 -26.01 -20.48
C ASP A 349 -10.81 -26.21 -20.40
N GLN A 350 -10.17 -25.83 -19.29
CA GLN A 350 -8.77 -26.16 -19.02
C GLN A 350 -8.60 -27.66 -18.72
N GLU A 351 -9.50 -28.32 -17.97
CA GLU A 351 -9.50 -29.78 -17.80
C GLU A 351 -9.70 -30.51 -19.14
N ARG A 352 -10.60 -30.00 -20.00
CA ARG A 352 -10.83 -30.50 -21.37
C ARG A 352 -9.60 -30.36 -22.25
N ARG A 353 -8.95 -29.18 -22.25
CA ARG A 353 -7.70 -28.89 -22.99
C ARG A 353 -6.60 -29.91 -22.72
N PHE A 354 -6.47 -30.38 -21.48
CA PHE A 354 -5.49 -31.40 -21.12
C PHE A 354 -5.96 -32.80 -21.55
N THR A 355 -7.20 -33.19 -21.27
CA THR A 355 -7.70 -34.52 -21.67
C THR A 355 -7.72 -34.74 -23.19
N GLU A 356 -8.10 -33.73 -23.98
CA GLU A 356 -8.01 -33.74 -25.44
C GLU A 356 -6.55 -33.76 -25.96
N ALA A 357 -5.58 -33.29 -25.17
CA ALA A 357 -4.15 -33.36 -25.47
C ALA A 357 -3.49 -34.69 -25.05
N GLY A 358 -4.27 -35.70 -24.66
CA GLY A 358 -3.82 -37.05 -24.33
C GLY A 358 -3.40 -37.25 -22.87
N TRP A 359 -3.79 -36.35 -21.96
CA TRP A 359 -3.66 -36.58 -20.53
C TRP A 359 -4.83 -37.46 -20.04
N ALA A 360 -4.53 -38.49 -19.23
CA ALA A 360 -5.54 -39.48 -18.82
C ALA A 360 -6.55 -38.92 -17.81
N HIS A 361 -6.12 -37.96 -16.99
CA HIS A 361 -7.00 -37.10 -16.20
C HIS A 361 -6.38 -35.72 -16.02
N ALA A 362 -7.24 -34.73 -15.75
CA ALA A 362 -6.89 -33.38 -15.37
C ALA A 362 -7.91 -32.86 -14.35
N HIS A 363 -7.46 -32.11 -13.36
CA HIS A 363 -8.32 -31.47 -12.36
C HIS A 363 -7.84 -30.06 -12.03
N ALA A 364 -8.74 -29.08 -12.04
CA ALA A 364 -8.46 -27.66 -11.85
C ALA A 364 -9.25 -27.06 -10.68
N ARG A 365 -8.57 -26.32 -9.80
CA ARG A 365 -9.17 -25.61 -8.65
C ARG A 365 -8.70 -24.16 -8.61
N SER A 366 -9.54 -23.25 -8.11
CA SER A 366 -9.12 -21.85 -7.90
C SER A 366 -8.09 -21.76 -6.76
N LEU A 367 -7.25 -20.73 -6.74
CA LEU A 367 -6.38 -20.52 -5.58
C LEU A 367 -7.18 -20.17 -4.32
N TRP A 368 -8.40 -19.62 -4.44
CA TRP A 368 -9.29 -19.32 -3.30
C TRP A 368 -9.91 -20.60 -2.71
N ASP A 369 -10.17 -21.59 -3.56
CA ASP A 369 -10.55 -22.94 -3.16
C ASP A 369 -9.41 -23.66 -2.44
N LEU A 370 -8.20 -23.64 -3.02
CA LEU A 370 -7.00 -24.20 -2.38
C LEU A 370 -6.59 -23.50 -1.07
N TRP A 371 -6.84 -22.19 -0.94
CA TRP A 371 -6.68 -21.49 0.34
C TRP A 371 -7.64 -22.03 1.41
N SER A 372 -8.85 -22.43 1.00
CA SER A 372 -9.89 -22.95 1.90
C SER A 372 -9.70 -24.43 2.27
N ASP A 373 -8.69 -25.09 1.73
CA ASP A 373 -8.40 -26.52 1.89
C ASP A 373 -7.33 -26.76 2.97
N ASP A 374 -7.69 -27.44 4.06
CA ASP A 374 -6.76 -27.72 5.16
C ASP A 374 -5.66 -28.73 4.82
N GLU A 375 -5.82 -29.55 3.78
CA GLU A 375 -4.75 -30.44 3.29
C GLU A 375 -3.73 -29.70 2.41
N PHE A 376 -4.09 -28.53 1.87
CA PHE A 376 -3.25 -27.74 0.97
C PHE A 376 -2.66 -26.48 1.65
N VAL A 377 -3.48 -25.73 2.40
CA VAL A 377 -3.07 -24.60 3.24
C VAL A 377 -3.74 -24.72 4.62
N SER A 378 -3.17 -25.53 5.51
CA SER A 378 -3.75 -25.78 6.83
C SER A 378 -4.05 -24.51 7.64
N SER A 379 -5.11 -24.55 8.45
CA SER A 379 -5.55 -23.47 9.35
C SER A 379 -4.42 -22.86 10.18
N SER A 380 -3.46 -23.67 10.66
CA SER A 380 -2.28 -23.18 11.39
C SER A 380 -1.29 -22.42 10.50
N LEU A 381 -1.10 -22.86 9.25
CA LEU A 381 -0.30 -22.14 8.25
C LEU A 381 -0.96 -20.82 7.86
N ARG A 382 -2.28 -20.81 7.57
CA ARG A 382 -3.04 -19.58 7.30
C ARG A 382 -2.90 -18.57 8.43
N THR A 383 -3.15 -19.00 9.67
CA THR A 383 -3.05 -18.18 10.89
C THR A 383 -1.64 -17.61 11.08
N SER A 384 -0.59 -18.36 10.74
CA SER A 384 0.80 -17.89 10.89
C SER A 384 1.11 -16.64 10.04
N LEU A 385 0.42 -16.42 8.92
CA LEU A 385 0.69 -15.29 8.01
C LEU A 385 0.28 -13.93 8.59
N ASP A 386 -0.68 -13.90 9.51
CA ASP A 386 -1.08 -12.67 10.23
C ASP A 386 -0.02 -12.22 11.23
N SER A 387 0.91 -13.10 11.64
CA SER A 387 2.08 -12.72 12.46
C SER A 387 3.19 -12.01 11.67
N VAL A 388 3.15 -12.07 10.32
CA VAL A 388 4.17 -11.50 9.44
C VAL A 388 3.78 -10.10 8.95
N GLU A 389 2.55 -9.93 8.47
CA GLU A 389 2.00 -8.63 8.10
C GLU A 389 0.51 -8.54 8.45
N VAL A 390 0.12 -7.43 9.09
CA VAL A 390 -1.29 -7.09 9.36
C VAL A 390 -2.06 -6.89 8.06
N PHE A 391 -3.30 -7.40 8.03
CA PHE A 391 -4.02 -7.62 6.77
C PHE A 391 -5.54 -7.43 6.95
N ASP A 392 -6.18 -6.70 6.01
CA ASP A 392 -7.65 -6.59 5.96
C ASP A 392 -8.22 -6.46 4.53
N GLU A 393 -7.43 -6.78 3.51
CA GLU A 393 -7.80 -6.73 2.08
C GLU A 393 -8.40 -8.08 1.59
N TRP A 394 -9.25 -8.71 2.41
CA TRP A 394 -9.74 -10.08 2.17
C TRP A 394 -10.60 -10.23 0.92
N GLU A 395 -11.48 -9.27 0.61
CA GLU A 395 -12.26 -9.32 -0.64
C GLU A 395 -11.35 -9.23 -1.88
N GLU A 396 -10.32 -8.38 -1.82
CA GLU A 396 -9.36 -8.18 -2.91
C GLU A 396 -8.49 -9.44 -3.13
N PHE A 397 -8.17 -10.15 -2.04
CA PHE A 397 -7.42 -11.41 -2.07
C PHE A 397 -8.27 -12.58 -2.55
N ALA A 398 -9.53 -12.71 -2.09
CA ALA A 398 -10.47 -13.69 -2.59
C ALA A 398 -10.79 -13.48 -4.09
N LEU A 399 -10.95 -12.22 -4.52
CA LEU A 399 -11.09 -11.87 -5.94
C LEU A 399 -9.87 -12.29 -6.75
N PHE A 400 -8.64 -11.95 -6.31
CA PHE A 400 -7.40 -12.40 -6.95
C PHE A 400 -7.32 -13.92 -7.04
N ALA A 401 -7.45 -14.60 -5.90
CA ALA A 401 -7.26 -16.03 -5.78
C ALA A 401 -8.37 -16.82 -6.52
N SER A 402 -9.52 -16.22 -6.77
CA SER A 402 -10.59 -16.82 -7.59
C SER A 402 -10.42 -16.59 -9.10
N HIS A 403 -9.53 -15.70 -9.56
CA HIS A 403 -9.21 -15.48 -10.99
C HIS A 403 -7.93 -16.18 -11.46
N TYR A 404 -7.25 -16.85 -10.53
CA TYR A 404 -6.10 -17.72 -10.79
C TYR A 404 -6.49 -19.14 -10.40
N PHE A 405 -6.02 -20.12 -11.18
CA PHE A 405 -6.25 -21.53 -10.89
C PHE A 405 -4.92 -22.29 -10.82
N LEU A 406 -4.99 -23.47 -10.21
CA LEU A 406 -3.99 -24.52 -10.29
C LEU A 406 -4.66 -25.73 -10.94
N LEU A 407 -4.09 -26.25 -12.03
CA LEU A 407 -4.53 -27.52 -12.63
C LEU A 407 -3.41 -28.54 -12.50
N HIS A 408 -3.78 -29.74 -12.05
CA HIS A 408 -2.93 -30.92 -12.05
C HIS A 408 -3.47 -31.95 -13.05
N ALA A 409 -2.62 -32.45 -13.93
CA ALA A 409 -2.95 -33.49 -14.90
C ALA A 409 -1.92 -34.61 -14.86
N SER A 410 -2.30 -35.82 -15.29
CA SER A 410 -1.40 -36.98 -15.28
C SER A 410 -1.73 -37.99 -16.39
N THR A 411 -0.71 -38.69 -16.88
CA THR A 411 -0.85 -39.79 -17.85
C THR A 411 -1.23 -41.12 -17.19
N ARG A 412 -1.11 -41.23 -15.87
CA ARG A 412 -1.61 -42.38 -15.11
C ARG A 412 -3.14 -42.37 -15.10
N GLN A 413 -3.78 -43.54 -15.01
CA GLN A 413 -5.20 -43.58 -14.64
C GLN A 413 -5.37 -43.01 -13.23
N GLY A 414 -6.24 -42.01 -13.10
CA GLY A 414 -6.63 -41.45 -11.80
C GLY A 414 -7.76 -42.27 -11.16
N PRO A 415 -8.16 -41.95 -9.93
CA PRO A 415 -9.49 -42.33 -9.44
C PRO A 415 -10.55 -41.77 -10.39
N GLU A 416 -11.68 -42.48 -10.54
CA GLU A 416 -12.80 -41.96 -11.32
C GLU A 416 -13.25 -40.60 -10.76
N ALA A 417 -13.31 -39.59 -11.63
CA ALA A 417 -13.69 -38.25 -11.23
C ALA A 417 -15.15 -38.25 -10.76
N SER A 418 -15.34 -38.18 -9.44
CA SER A 418 -16.65 -37.95 -8.82
C SER A 418 -17.15 -36.58 -9.27
N ALA A 419 -17.94 -36.55 -10.33
CA ALA A 419 -18.47 -35.33 -10.93
C ALA A 419 -19.53 -34.70 -9.99
N VAL A 420 -19.06 -33.96 -8.99
CA VAL A 420 -19.92 -33.21 -8.07
C VAL A 420 -20.53 -32.03 -8.82
N SER A 421 -21.64 -32.29 -9.50
CA SER A 421 -22.43 -31.29 -10.20
C SER A 421 -23.11 -30.35 -9.20
N HIS A 422 -22.39 -29.31 -8.76
CA HIS A 422 -22.95 -28.18 -8.00
C HIS A 422 -23.86 -27.29 -8.88
N SER A 423 -24.85 -27.92 -9.52
CA SER A 423 -25.95 -27.27 -10.23
C SER A 423 -27.16 -27.13 -9.30
N GLY A 424 -26.97 -26.47 -8.15
CA GLY A 424 -28.08 -25.97 -7.36
C GLY A 424 -28.81 -24.91 -8.19
N TYR A 425 -29.99 -25.25 -8.71
CA TYR A 425 -30.80 -24.31 -9.47
C TYR A 425 -31.42 -23.31 -8.50
N VAL A 426 -30.79 -22.15 -8.37
CA VAL A 426 -31.27 -21.09 -7.48
C VAL A 426 -32.63 -20.58 -7.95
N ASP A 427 -33.61 -20.53 -7.05
CA ASP A 427 -34.89 -19.90 -7.35
C ASP A 427 -34.68 -18.45 -7.81
N ASN A 428 -35.19 -18.17 -9.01
CA ASN A 428 -34.89 -16.95 -9.73
C ASN A 428 -36.10 -16.02 -9.75
N LYS A 429 -36.21 -15.19 -8.71
CA LYS A 429 -37.16 -14.07 -8.66
C LYS A 429 -36.63 -12.82 -9.37
N SER A 430 -35.52 -12.90 -10.12
CA SER A 430 -34.91 -11.71 -10.74
C SER A 430 -35.80 -11.00 -11.76
N ASP A 431 -36.77 -11.69 -12.36
CA ASP A 431 -37.77 -11.08 -13.25
C ASP A 431 -38.94 -10.41 -12.49
N GLN A 432 -39.06 -10.64 -11.17
CA GLN A 432 -40.00 -9.95 -10.27
C GLN A 432 -39.42 -8.63 -9.74
N PHE A 433 -38.11 -8.40 -9.94
CA PHE A 433 -37.38 -7.20 -9.56
C PHE A 433 -36.70 -6.57 -10.77
N LYS A 434 -36.15 -5.38 -10.61
CA LYS A 434 -35.25 -4.75 -11.58
C LYS A 434 -34.24 -3.86 -10.88
N ILE A 435 -33.04 -3.79 -11.47
CA ILE A 435 -31.98 -2.89 -11.04
C ILE A 435 -31.93 -1.68 -11.97
N ILE A 436 -31.93 -0.49 -11.39
CA ILE A 436 -31.97 0.79 -12.11
C ILE A 436 -30.70 1.59 -11.75
N PRO A 437 -29.62 1.48 -12.55
CA PRO A 437 -28.42 2.27 -12.34
C PRO A 437 -28.62 3.71 -12.83
N ASN A 438 -28.11 4.67 -12.05
CA ASN A 438 -27.91 6.05 -12.49
C ASN A 438 -26.41 6.39 -12.42
N CYS A 439 -25.70 6.13 -13.51
CA CYS A 439 -24.26 6.41 -13.67
C CYS A 439 -24.00 7.74 -14.40
N CYS A 440 -24.98 8.64 -14.44
CA CYS A 440 -24.86 9.93 -15.11
C CYS A 440 -24.37 11.02 -14.15
N LEU A 441 -23.40 11.84 -14.60
CA LEU A 441 -22.67 12.89 -13.85
C LEU A 441 -21.52 12.35 -12.96
N PRO A 442 -20.56 13.21 -12.55
CA PRO A 442 -19.47 12.81 -11.65
C PRO A 442 -19.96 12.23 -10.33
N THR A 443 -19.43 11.06 -10.00
CA THR A 443 -19.79 10.19 -8.88
C THR A 443 -18.73 10.24 -7.81
N SER A 444 -19.14 10.06 -6.55
CA SER A 444 -18.16 9.89 -5.48
C SER A 444 -17.59 8.47 -5.46
N GLN A 445 -16.26 8.40 -5.41
CA GLN A 445 -15.50 7.17 -5.30
C GLN A 445 -15.22 6.87 -3.83
N ARG A 446 -16.18 6.22 -3.16
CA ARG A 446 -16.14 5.88 -1.73
C ARG A 446 -16.48 4.40 -1.50
N ARG A 447 -15.73 3.74 -0.61
CA ARG A 447 -15.97 2.36 -0.17
C ARG A 447 -15.56 2.15 1.29
N PHE A 448 -16.17 1.20 1.99
CA PHE A 448 -16.03 0.96 3.44
C PHE A 448 -16.39 2.17 4.31
N GLY A 449 -17.24 3.07 3.79
CA GLY A 449 -17.97 4.09 4.55
C GLY A 449 -19.27 3.54 5.11
N ALA A 450 -20.07 4.40 5.73
CA ALA A 450 -21.39 4.05 6.26
C ALA A 450 -22.42 5.15 5.94
N LEU A 451 -23.71 4.84 6.11
CA LEU A 451 -24.81 5.73 5.75
C LEU A 451 -25.36 6.49 6.96
N VAL A 452 -25.55 7.80 6.80
CA VAL A 452 -26.08 8.76 7.78
C VAL A 452 -27.38 9.33 7.21
N PHE A 453 -28.50 9.11 7.89
CA PHE A 453 -29.79 9.65 7.47
C PHE A 453 -29.90 11.13 7.86
N GLY A 454 -30.28 11.97 6.89
CA GLY A 454 -30.54 13.39 7.08
C GLY A 454 -32.04 13.72 7.01
N ASP A 455 -32.35 14.98 7.27
CA ASP A 455 -33.70 15.52 7.14
C ASP A 455 -34.16 15.57 5.66
N GLU A 456 -35.47 15.71 5.44
CA GLU A 456 -36.11 15.87 4.12
C GLU A 456 -35.78 14.77 3.07
N GLY A 457 -35.30 13.60 3.51
CA GLY A 457 -34.95 12.47 2.62
C GLY A 457 -33.54 12.55 2.03
N VAL A 458 -32.66 13.41 2.56
CA VAL A 458 -31.24 13.45 2.18
C VAL A 458 -30.47 12.32 2.87
N LEU A 459 -29.58 11.64 2.13
CA LEU A 459 -28.75 10.55 2.62
C LEU A 459 -27.25 10.91 2.52
N GLY A 460 -26.53 10.84 3.62
CA GLY A 460 -25.08 11.01 3.66
C GLY A 460 -24.33 9.69 3.58
N HIS A 461 -23.30 9.58 2.74
CA HIS A 461 -22.32 8.47 2.76
C HIS A 461 -21.02 8.98 3.40
N HIS A 462 -20.77 8.61 4.65
CA HIS A 462 -19.76 9.18 5.53
C HIS A 462 -18.48 8.34 5.60
N SER A 463 -17.33 9.02 5.72
CA SER A 463 -16.00 8.43 5.95
C SER A 463 -15.67 7.32 4.92
N GLY A 464 -14.86 6.32 5.27
CA GLY A 464 -14.46 5.23 4.37
C GLY A 464 -13.13 5.50 3.68
N LEU A 465 -12.93 4.86 2.53
CA LEU A 465 -11.73 4.89 1.70
C LEU A 465 -12.08 5.46 0.32
N GLY A 466 -11.46 6.60 -0.01
CA GLY A 466 -11.53 7.21 -1.34
C GLY A 466 -10.34 6.84 -2.23
N SER A 467 -10.15 7.59 -3.32
CA SER A 467 -9.14 7.28 -4.34
C SER A 467 -7.68 7.45 -3.91
N GLN A 468 -7.37 8.30 -2.92
CA GLN A 468 -6.00 8.56 -2.44
C GLN A 468 -5.79 8.35 -0.92
N ALA A 469 -6.85 8.29 -0.12
CA ALA A 469 -6.78 8.26 1.35
C ALA A 469 -8.10 7.77 1.97
N ARG A 470 -8.11 7.50 3.29
CA ARG A 470 -9.35 7.48 4.06
C ARG A 470 -9.93 8.89 4.15
N LEU A 471 -11.25 8.95 4.26
CA LEU A 471 -12.03 10.17 4.24
C LEU A 471 -12.64 10.43 5.64
N ALA A 472 -12.89 11.71 5.95
CA ALA A 472 -13.65 12.18 7.12
C ALA A 472 -14.88 13.02 6.72
N ASP A 473 -15.02 13.30 5.43
CA ASP A 473 -16.14 14.03 4.84
C ASP A 473 -17.35 13.10 4.61
N THR A 474 -18.43 13.67 4.07
CA THR A 474 -19.70 12.97 3.79
C THR A 474 -20.20 13.40 2.42
N ASP A 475 -20.43 12.45 1.51
CA ASP A 475 -21.12 12.75 0.25
C ASP A 475 -22.63 12.75 0.47
N LEU A 476 -23.32 13.75 -0.05
CA LEU A 476 -24.77 13.90 0.12
C LEU A 476 -25.51 13.43 -1.12
N TYR A 477 -26.58 12.67 -0.94
CA TYR A 477 -27.41 12.12 -2.00
C TYR A 477 -28.88 12.51 -1.78
N SER A 478 -29.60 12.84 -2.85
CA SER A 478 -31.02 13.18 -2.84
C SER A 478 -31.73 12.63 -4.08
N PRO A 479 -33.02 12.25 -3.99
CA PRO A 479 -33.87 11.93 -5.14
C PRO A 479 -34.39 13.17 -5.89
N SER A 480 -34.27 14.39 -5.33
CA SER A 480 -34.72 15.64 -5.94
C SER A 480 -33.55 16.56 -6.31
N LYS A 481 -33.72 17.33 -7.40
CA LYS A 481 -32.74 18.35 -7.85
C LYS A 481 -32.98 19.74 -7.25
N GLU A 482 -34.06 19.93 -6.50
CA GLU A 482 -34.57 21.26 -6.13
C GLU A 482 -34.26 21.64 -4.66
N ASN A 483 -33.93 20.68 -3.79
CA ASN A 483 -33.53 20.96 -2.40
C ASN A 483 -32.04 21.35 -2.31
N THR A 484 -31.69 22.54 -2.80
CA THR A 484 -30.30 23.09 -2.73
C THR A 484 -29.99 23.83 -1.41
N ARG A 485 -30.85 23.71 -0.39
CA ARG A 485 -30.65 24.30 0.96
C ARG A 485 -30.79 23.26 2.08
N THR A 486 -29.74 22.48 2.32
CA THR A 486 -29.61 21.69 3.55
C THR A 486 -29.19 22.58 4.72
N SER A 487 -29.99 22.62 5.78
CA SER A 487 -29.62 23.18 7.10
C SER A 487 -28.73 22.24 7.94
N ILE A 488 -28.49 21.03 7.43
CA ILE A 488 -27.99 19.89 8.19
C ILE A 488 -26.48 20.03 8.49
N PRO A 489 -26.06 19.97 9.76
CA PRO A 489 -24.67 19.73 10.12
C PRO A 489 -24.32 18.27 9.80
N PHE A 490 -23.67 18.05 8.67
CA PHE A 490 -22.89 16.82 8.46
C PHE A 490 -21.59 16.95 9.26
N PRO A 491 -21.01 15.84 9.76
CA PRO A 491 -19.88 15.91 10.70
C PRO A 491 -18.73 16.68 10.07
N ALA A 492 -18.20 17.68 10.79
CA ALA A 492 -17.01 18.38 10.33
C ALA A 492 -15.82 17.40 10.37
N PRO A 493 -14.81 17.55 9.50
CA PRO A 493 -13.58 16.75 9.55
C PRO A 493 -12.78 16.86 10.86
N ARG A 494 -13.20 17.73 11.78
CA ARG A 494 -12.67 17.91 13.14
C ARG A 494 -13.43 17.09 14.20
N ASP A 495 -14.68 16.70 13.93
CA ASP A 495 -15.53 15.95 14.86
C ASP A 495 -15.22 14.46 14.76
N VAL A 496 -15.43 13.86 13.58
CA VAL A 496 -15.21 12.44 13.34
C VAL A 496 -13.95 12.23 12.49
N SER A 497 -12.94 11.58 13.07
CA SER A 497 -11.66 11.33 12.41
C SER A 497 -11.72 10.30 11.28
N ALA A 498 -10.89 10.49 10.24
CA ALA A 498 -10.91 9.74 8.99
C ALA A 498 -10.70 8.22 9.15
N ARG A 499 -11.77 7.44 8.98
CA ARG A 499 -11.86 6.02 9.32
C ARG A 499 -12.51 5.19 8.22
N MET A 500 -12.36 3.87 8.27
CA MET A 500 -13.08 2.93 7.41
C MET A 500 -13.51 1.69 8.18
N CYS A 501 -14.47 0.93 7.64
CA CYS A 501 -15.01 -0.29 8.26
C CYS A 501 -15.59 -0.07 9.68
N HIS A 502 -16.18 1.11 9.89
CA HIS A 502 -17.04 1.47 11.02
C HIS A 502 -18.49 1.12 10.67
N THR A 503 -19.38 1.14 11.66
CA THR A 503 -20.82 1.14 11.40
C THR A 503 -21.41 2.51 11.73
N VAL A 504 -22.52 2.85 11.06
CA VAL A 504 -23.48 3.86 11.51
C VAL A 504 -24.83 3.17 11.59
N THR A 505 -25.59 3.39 12.66
CA THR A 505 -26.90 2.76 12.86
C THR A 505 -27.86 3.78 13.45
N SER A 506 -28.98 4.02 12.76
CA SER A 506 -30.10 4.80 13.29
C SER A 506 -30.69 4.09 14.52
N PHE A 507 -31.04 4.82 15.57
CA PHE A 507 -31.71 4.27 16.75
C PHE A 507 -33.07 4.93 17.04
N SER A 508 -33.32 6.13 16.54
CA SER A 508 -34.63 6.80 16.56
C SER A 508 -35.31 6.76 15.18
N ASP A 509 -36.50 7.34 15.08
CA ASP A 509 -37.18 7.57 13.79
C ASP A 509 -36.99 9.03 13.30
N SER A 510 -36.38 9.89 14.13
CA SER A 510 -35.98 11.28 13.84
C SER A 510 -34.61 11.41 13.15
N GLY A 511 -33.99 10.29 12.74
CA GLY A 511 -32.69 10.30 12.05
C GLY A 511 -31.47 10.41 12.97
N ASP A 512 -31.64 10.24 14.29
CA ASP A 512 -30.54 10.18 15.25
C ASP A 512 -29.83 8.82 15.12
N CYS A 513 -28.50 8.85 15.06
CA CYS A 513 -27.69 7.68 14.71
C CYS A 513 -26.39 7.57 15.51
N LEU A 514 -25.96 6.33 15.75
CA LEU A 514 -24.74 5.99 16.46
C LEU A 514 -23.67 5.56 15.45
N LEU A 515 -22.53 6.24 15.41
CA LEU A 515 -21.32 5.85 14.71
C LEU A 515 -20.41 5.08 15.67
N VAL A 516 -19.92 3.92 15.25
CA VAL A 516 -19.22 2.98 16.13
C VAL A 516 -17.87 2.56 15.53
N GLY A 517 -16.78 2.87 16.24
CA GLY A 517 -15.44 2.33 16.01
C GLY A 517 -14.91 2.50 14.58
N GLY A 518 -14.47 1.39 13.98
CA GLY A 518 -13.80 1.35 12.67
C GLY A 518 -12.29 1.25 12.79
N ARG A 519 -11.55 1.65 11.74
CA ARG A 519 -10.08 1.65 11.76
C ARG A 519 -9.43 2.76 10.93
N THR A 520 -8.25 3.19 11.36
CA THR A 520 -7.31 4.00 10.55
C THR A 520 -6.23 3.12 9.88
N SER A 521 -5.95 1.93 10.40
CA SER A 521 -5.16 0.88 9.72
C SER A 521 -5.54 -0.49 10.27
N PRO A 522 -5.19 -1.63 9.64
CA PRO A 522 -5.44 -2.95 10.22
C PRO A 522 -4.85 -3.14 11.63
N ALA A 523 -3.78 -2.41 11.98
CA ALA A 523 -3.16 -2.37 13.31
C ALA A 523 -3.65 -1.20 14.20
N ALA A 524 -4.70 -0.49 13.77
CA ALA A 524 -5.24 0.69 14.47
C ALA A 524 -6.77 0.70 14.35
N ALA A 525 -7.39 -0.24 15.04
CA ALA A 525 -8.82 -0.27 15.33
C ALA A 525 -9.19 0.87 16.29
N LEU A 526 -10.41 1.38 16.14
CA LEU A 526 -10.95 2.51 16.88
C LEU A 526 -11.99 2.05 17.89
N GLN A 527 -11.95 2.67 19.07
CA GLN A 527 -12.87 2.40 20.19
C GLN A 527 -13.91 3.50 20.40
N ASP A 528 -13.78 4.63 19.70
CA ASP A 528 -14.62 5.79 19.90
C ASP A 528 -16.00 5.59 19.27
N THR A 529 -17.01 6.07 20.01
CA THR A 529 -18.42 6.06 19.63
C THR A 529 -18.87 7.50 19.52
N TRP A 530 -19.69 7.82 18.52
CA TRP A 530 -20.24 9.16 18.34
C TRP A 530 -21.75 9.07 18.14
N VAL A 531 -22.50 9.86 18.88
CA VAL A 531 -23.95 9.96 18.75
C VAL A 531 -24.29 11.24 17.99
N ARG A 532 -25.09 11.13 16.93
CA ARG A 532 -25.71 12.28 16.26
C ARG A 532 -27.11 12.47 16.84
N ARG A 533 -27.39 13.62 17.46
CA ARG A 533 -28.73 14.01 17.90
C ARG A 533 -29.10 15.41 17.40
N ASN A 534 -30.32 15.63 16.92
CA ASN A 534 -30.79 16.93 16.40
C ASN A 534 -29.82 17.57 15.37
N GLY A 535 -29.22 16.75 14.51
CA GLY A 535 -28.21 17.18 13.54
C GLY A 535 -26.79 17.37 14.06
N ALA A 536 -26.57 17.54 15.37
CA ALA A 536 -25.24 17.73 15.96
C ALA A 536 -24.57 16.39 16.34
N TRP A 537 -23.24 16.32 16.27
CA TRP A 537 -22.45 15.16 16.71
C TRP A 537 -21.83 15.38 18.08
N HIS A 538 -21.86 14.33 18.90
CA HIS A 538 -21.29 14.33 20.25
C HIS A 538 -20.51 13.03 20.49
N ALA A 539 -19.40 13.13 21.22
CA ALA A 539 -18.66 11.95 21.65
C ALA A 539 -19.49 11.17 22.70
N GLU A 540 -19.54 9.86 22.54
CA GLU A 540 -20.28 8.91 23.38
C GLU A 540 -19.29 7.93 24.03
N SER A 541 -19.75 7.12 24.99
CA SER A 541 -18.93 6.13 25.68
C SER A 541 -18.14 5.22 24.72
N ASN A 542 -16.85 5.08 24.99
CA ASN A 542 -15.97 4.20 24.21
C ASN A 542 -16.40 2.74 24.34
N LEU A 543 -16.17 1.97 23.28
CA LEU A 543 -16.22 0.52 23.31
C LEU A 543 -15.18 -0.03 24.31
N PRO A 544 -15.45 -1.17 24.98
CA PRO A 544 -14.47 -1.83 25.85
C PRO A 544 -13.15 -2.21 25.14
N VAL A 545 -13.22 -2.50 23.84
CA VAL A 545 -12.06 -2.76 22.97
C VAL A 545 -12.36 -2.20 21.57
N GLY A 546 -11.40 -1.48 20.98
CA GLY A 546 -11.53 -0.92 19.63
C GLY A 546 -11.59 -1.99 18.56
N ARG A 547 -12.51 -1.84 17.59
CA ARG A 547 -12.85 -2.87 16.60
C ARG A 547 -13.32 -2.31 15.27
N PHE A 548 -12.99 -3.01 14.18
CA PHE A 548 -13.47 -2.74 12.82
C PHE A 548 -14.13 -3.98 12.20
N ARG A 549 -14.94 -3.77 11.15
CA ARG A 549 -15.75 -4.83 10.50
C ARG A 549 -16.59 -5.63 11.50
N HIS A 550 -17.05 -4.99 12.58
CA HIS A 550 -18.15 -5.50 13.39
C HIS A 550 -19.47 -5.23 12.65
N SER A 551 -20.50 -5.99 12.98
CA SER A 551 -21.84 -5.82 12.41
C SER A 551 -22.75 -5.13 13.44
N ALA A 552 -23.72 -4.32 13.01
CA ALA A 552 -24.57 -3.52 13.89
C ALA A 552 -26.04 -3.49 13.43
N THR A 553 -27.00 -3.37 14.36
CA THR A 553 -28.43 -3.26 14.03
C THR A 553 -29.24 -2.49 15.09
N LYS A 554 -30.35 -1.87 14.66
CA LYS A 554 -31.33 -1.15 15.50
C LYS A 554 -32.23 -2.14 16.24
N LEU A 555 -32.43 -1.95 17.54
CA LEU A 555 -33.41 -2.69 18.33
C LEU A 555 -34.56 -1.77 18.77
N THR A 556 -35.76 -2.32 18.85
CA THR A 556 -37.00 -1.59 19.22
C THR A 556 -37.27 -1.58 20.73
N VAL A 557 -36.29 -1.94 21.56
CA VAL A 557 -36.40 -2.04 23.02
C VAL A 557 -35.99 -0.72 23.69
N ASP A 558 -36.71 -0.37 24.78
CA ASP A 558 -36.40 0.71 25.72
C ASP A 558 -36.04 2.08 25.12
N GLY A 559 -36.73 2.47 24.05
CA GLY A 559 -36.64 3.82 23.46
C GLY A 559 -35.55 4.01 22.39
N GLY A 560 -34.84 2.94 22.03
CA GLY A 560 -33.81 2.96 20.99
C GLY A 560 -32.49 2.39 21.49
N CYS A 561 -32.12 1.23 20.96
CA CYS A 561 -30.87 0.55 21.28
C CYS A 561 -30.14 0.10 20.01
N VAL A 562 -28.82 -0.07 20.09
CA VAL A 562 -27.97 -0.60 19.02
C VAL A 562 -27.27 -1.86 19.52
N LEU A 563 -27.46 -2.98 18.84
CA LEU A 563 -26.75 -4.23 19.08
C LEU A 563 -25.61 -4.36 18.08
N ILE A 564 -24.40 -4.64 18.56
CA ILE A 564 -23.24 -4.95 17.70
C ILE A 564 -22.65 -6.33 18.03
N TYR A 565 -22.06 -6.95 17.03
CA TYR A 565 -21.41 -8.27 17.15
C TYR A 565 -20.06 -8.33 16.43
N GLY A 566 -19.12 -9.03 17.06
CA GLY A 566 -17.84 -9.43 16.46
C GLY A 566 -16.93 -8.26 16.09
N GLY A 567 -16.17 -8.45 15.01
CA GLY A 567 -15.14 -7.52 14.52
C GLY A 567 -13.71 -7.97 14.82
N LYS A 568 -12.73 -7.25 14.29
CA LYS A 568 -11.29 -7.49 14.52
C LYS A 568 -10.63 -6.28 15.20
N THR A 569 -9.68 -6.55 16.08
CA THR A 569 -8.95 -5.58 16.92
C THR A 569 -7.60 -5.19 16.32
N SER A 570 -6.92 -4.20 16.93
CA SER A 570 -5.59 -3.72 16.52
C SER A 570 -4.46 -4.76 16.60
N ASP A 571 -4.58 -5.78 17.46
CA ASP A 571 -3.60 -6.87 17.60
C ASP A 571 -3.92 -8.10 16.71
N GLY A 572 -5.02 -8.04 15.95
CA GLY A 572 -5.49 -9.12 15.10
C GLY A 572 -6.47 -10.09 15.77
N THR A 573 -6.78 -9.94 17.06
CA THR A 573 -7.80 -10.75 17.74
C THR A 573 -9.15 -10.57 17.05
N THR A 574 -9.78 -11.69 16.72
CA THR A 574 -11.12 -11.75 16.12
C THR A 574 -12.13 -12.01 17.24
N LEU A 575 -13.25 -11.28 17.23
CA LEU A 575 -14.19 -11.22 18.36
C LEU A 575 -15.49 -12.00 18.11
N ASP A 576 -16.07 -12.48 19.20
CA ASP A 576 -17.40 -13.10 19.36
C ASP A 576 -18.34 -12.28 20.28
N THR A 577 -17.84 -11.19 20.86
CA THR A 577 -18.60 -10.39 21.84
C THR A 577 -19.79 -9.68 21.22
N TRP A 578 -20.97 -9.89 21.82
CA TRP A 578 -22.18 -9.10 21.63
C TRP A 578 -22.20 -7.93 22.61
N LEU A 579 -22.32 -6.70 22.09
CA LEU A 579 -22.43 -5.49 22.91
C LEU A 579 -23.72 -4.74 22.57
N LEU A 580 -24.43 -4.27 23.60
CA LEU A 580 -25.62 -3.44 23.51
C LEU A 580 -25.29 -2.01 23.95
N TRP A 581 -25.75 -1.03 23.19
CA TRP A 581 -25.83 0.38 23.59
C TRP A 581 -27.29 0.81 23.68
N SER A 582 -27.60 1.70 24.62
CA SER A 582 -28.94 2.25 24.83
C SER A 582 -28.88 3.77 25.03
N ASP A 583 -29.86 4.49 24.47
CA ASP A 583 -29.91 5.97 24.54
C ASP A 583 -30.07 6.52 25.98
N ASN A 584 -30.40 5.65 26.94
CA ASN A 584 -30.59 5.93 28.37
C ASN A 584 -29.31 6.31 29.16
N GLY A 585 -28.17 6.51 28.50
CA GLY A 585 -26.93 6.99 29.12
C GLY A 585 -26.14 5.95 29.94
N LYS A 586 -26.53 4.66 29.90
CA LYS A 586 -25.76 3.57 30.54
C LYS A 586 -24.52 3.13 29.74
N GLY A 587 -24.35 3.63 28.51
CA GLY A 587 -23.25 3.28 27.62
C GLY A 587 -23.29 1.84 27.12
N TRP A 588 -22.13 1.31 26.75
CA TRP A 588 -21.97 -0.07 26.24
C TRP A 588 -22.04 -1.13 27.34
N GLN A 589 -22.87 -2.15 27.13
CA GLN A 589 -23.03 -3.31 28.00
C GLN A 589 -22.73 -4.61 27.24
N ILE A 590 -22.12 -5.60 27.90
CA ILE A 590 -21.99 -6.96 27.36
C ILE A 590 -23.34 -7.66 27.53
N VAL A 591 -23.86 -8.28 26.47
CA VAL A 591 -25.12 -9.04 26.53
C VAL A 591 -24.83 -10.47 26.98
N GLU A 592 -25.51 -10.94 28.02
CA GLU A 592 -25.40 -12.33 28.47
C GLU A 592 -26.04 -13.29 27.45
N ILE A 593 -25.50 -14.50 27.31
CA ILE A 593 -26.01 -15.50 26.36
C ILE A 593 -26.66 -16.64 27.15
N SER A 594 -27.90 -17.02 26.79
CA SER A 594 -28.69 -18.01 27.54
C SER A 594 -28.02 -19.39 27.65
N ASN A 595 -27.24 -19.77 26.63
CA ASN A 595 -26.46 -21.00 26.62
C ASN A 595 -25.02 -20.71 26.11
N PRO A 596 -24.05 -20.44 26.99
CA PRO A 596 -22.68 -20.12 26.59
C PRO A 596 -21.91 -21.31 25.98
N MET A 597 -22.47 -22.53 26.00
CA MET A 597 -21.89 -23.69 25.31
C MET A 597 -22.22 -23.73 23.81
N THR A 598 -23.10 -22.87 23.31
CA THR A 598 -23.62 -22.92 21.94
C THR A 598 -23.62 -21.51 21.35
N VAL A 599 -22.43 -21.04 20.96
CA VAL A 599 -22.19 -19.69 20.45
C VAL A 599 -21.57 -19.69 19.05
N PRO A 600 -21.89 -18.71 18.18
CA PRO A 600 -21.25 -18.56 16.89
C PRO A 600 -19.76 -18.24 17.05
N LYS A 601 -18.90 -18.92 16.28
CA LYS A 601 -17.44 -18.71 16.27
C LYS A 601 -17.07 -17.23 16.10
N PRO A 602 -16.00 -16.73 16.75
CA PRO A 602 -15.48 -15.38 16.57
C PRO A 602 -15.26 -15.04 15.09
N ARG A 603 -15.72 -13.85 14.67
CA ARG A 603 -15.67 -13.43 13.26
C ARG A 603 -15.71 -11.92 13.05
N PHE A 604 -15.34 -11.51 11.85
CA PHE A 604 -15.50 -10.14 11.37
C PHE A 604 -16.01 -10.10 9.92
N GLY A 605 -16.59 -8.97 9.52
CA GLY A 605 -17.22 -8.77 8.21
C GLY A 605 -18.44 -9.65 7.96
N ALA A 606 -19.17 -10.01 9.02
CA ALA A 606 -20.31 -10.92 8.99
C ALA A 606 -21.63 -10.24 8.62
N CYS A 607 -22.58 -11.04 8.15
CA CYS A 607 -23.92 -10.61 7.80
C CYS A 607 -24.82 -10.68 9.04
N LEU A 608 -25.25 -9.53 9.57
CA LEU A 608 -26.18 -9.44 10.70
C LEU A 608 -27.49 -8.81 10.20
N GLY A 609 -28.54 -9.63 10.11
CA GLY A 609 -29.89 -9.21 9.68
C GLY A 609 -30.86 -9.11 10.84
N ASN A 610 -31.92 -8.30 10.68
CA ASN A 610 -32.91 -8.03 11.73
C ASN A 610 -34.33 -8.14 11.15
N ILE A 611 -35.17 -8.95 11.78
CA ILE A 611 -36.47 -9.35 11.26
C ILE A 611 -37.62 -8.52 11.86
N ASN A 612 -37.54 -8.18 13.16
CA ASN A 612 -38.67 -7.57 13.90
C ASN A 612 -38.24 -6.67 15.07
N GLY A 613 -36.98 -6.21 15.11
CA GLY A 613 -36.44 -5.33 16.15
C GLY A 613 -36.05 -6.01 17.47
N THR A 614 -36.36 -7.31 17.65
CA THR A 614 -35.95 -8.12 18.81
C THR A 614 -35.35 -9.48 18.43
N SER A 615 -35.43 -9.88 17.15
CA SER A 615 -34.81 -11.10 16.63
C SER A 615 -34.33 -10.94 15.20
N GLY A 616 -33.43 -11.81 14.77
CA GLY A 616 -32.81 -11.76 13.46
C GLY A 616 -31.83 -12.91 13.20
N VAL A 617 -30.90 -12.67 12.27
CA VAL A 617 -29.95 -13.66 11.75
C VAL A 617 -28.51 -13.18 11.84
N LEU A 618 -27.58 -14.13 11.93
CA LEU A 618 -26.13 -13.93 11.84
C LEU A 618 -25.53 -15.06 10.99
N PHE A 619 -24.83 -14.72 9.91
CA PHE A 619 -24.19 -15.72 9.04
C PHE A 619 -22.94 -15.15 8.35
N GLY A 620 -22.12 -16.04 7.78
CA GLY A 620 -20.92 -15.62 7.07
C GLY A 620 -19.89 -14.95 7.99
N GLY A 621 -19.18 -13.96 7.43
CA GLY A 621 -17.97 -13.40 8.04
C GLY A 621 -16.78 -14.33 7.88
N ILE A 622 -15.60 -13.86 8.29
CA ILE A 622 -14.34 -14.60 8.21
C ILE A 622 -13.80 -14.90 9.61
N GLY A 623 -13.31 -16.11 9.81
CA GLY A 623 -12.72 -16.57 11.06
C GLY A 623 -11.28 -16.09 11.26
N ALA A 624 -10.72 -16.40 12.44
CA ALA A 624 -9.35 -16.05 12.81
C ALA A 624 -8.27 -16.67 11.88
N ASP A 625 -8.59 -17.77 11.20
CA ASP A 625 -7.69 -18.46 10.27
C ASP A 625 -7.86 -18.05 8.80
N GLY A 626 -8.67 -17.01 8.52
CA GLY A 626 -8.86 -16.51 7.17
C GLY A 626 -9.78 -17.34 6.27
N THR A 627 -10.62 -18.23 6.84
CA THR A 627 -11.71 -18.91 6.10
C THR A 627 -13.06 -18.24 6.35
N ILE A 628 -13.94 -18.25 5.33
CA ILE A 628 -15.32 -17.77 5.48
C ILE A 628 -16.12 -18.82 6.26
N LEU A 629 -16.88 -18.37 7.25
CA LEU A 629 -17.64 -19.27 8.13
C LEU A 629 -18.99 -19.62 7.50
N GLU A 630 -19.21 -20.91 7.25
CA GLU A 630 -20.38 -21.45 6.54
C GLU A 630 -21.53 -21.86 7.47
N ASP A 631 -21.61 -21.24 8.65
CA ASP A 631 -22.67 -21.41 9.64
C ASP A 631 -23.71 -20.28 9.56
N PHE A 632 -24.95 -20.61 9.93
CA PHE A 632 -26.09 -19.70 9.94
C PHE A 632 -26.82 -19.80 11.28
N TRP A 633 -26.91 -18.68 11.97
CA TRP A 633 -27.45 -18.57 13.31
C TRP A 633 -28.66 -17.65 13.33
N THR A 634 -29.61 -17.93 14.21
CA THR A 634 -30.64 -16.99 14.62
C THR A 634 -30.31 -16.42 15.99
N TRP A 635 -30.69 -15.16 16.21
CA TRP A 635 -30.56 -14.48 17.49
C TRP A 635 -31.91 -13.92 17.92
N LYS A 636 -32.20 -13.98 19.23
CA LYS A 636 -33.43 -13.47 19.84
C LYS A 636 -33.14 -12.84 21.18
N LEU A 637 -33.52 -11.58 21.33
CA LEU A 637 -33.29 -10.78 22.51
C LEU A 637 -34.45 -10.96 23.50
N HIS A 638 -34.12 -11.24 24.76
CA HIS A 638 -35.08 -11.41 25.85
C HIS A 638 -34.77 -10.42 26.97
N LYS A 639 -35.83 -9.89 27.60
CA LYS A 639 -35.74 -8.99 28.75
C LYS A 639 -36.34 -9.66 29.98
N GLN A 640 -35.58 -9.72 31.06
CA GLN A 640 -36.00 -10.31 32.33
C GLN A 640 -36.85 -9.34 33.16
N SER A 641 -37.47 -9.85 34.23
CA SER A 641 -38.34 -9.08 35.13
C SER A 641 -37.60 -8.04 35.99
N ASP A 642 -36.28 -8.16 36.16
CA ASP A 642 -35.42 -7.14 36.78
C ASP A 642 -34.95 -6.06 35.80
N GLY A 643 -35.26 -6.22 34.50
CA GLY A 643 -34.84 -5.33 33.42
C GLY A 643 -33.47 -5.67 32.81
N SER A 644 -32.80 -6.75 33.24
CA SER A 644 -31.64 -7.29 32.53
C SER A 644 -32.02 -7.86 31.16
N ILE A 645 -31.04 -7.96 30.26
CA ILE A 645 -31.24 -8.38 28.86
C ILE A 645 -30.25 -9.49 28.53
N PHE A 646 -30.75 -10.57 27.94
CA PHE A 646 -29.95 -11.69 27.44
C PHE A 646 -30.30 -12.05 26.00
N LEU A 647 -29.38 -12.75 25.34
CA LEU A 647 -29.50 -13.20 23.97
C LEU A 647 -29.64 -14.73 23.93
N GLU A 648 -30.71 -15.20 23.30
CA GLU A 648 -30.86 -16.58 22.85
C GLU A 648 -30.23 -16.70 21.46
N LEU A 649 -29.40 -17.72 21.28
CA LEU A 649 -28.70 -18.02 20.02
C LEU A 649 -29.02 -19.46 19.62
N SER A 650 -29.25 -19.70 18.34
CA SER A 650 -29.50 -21.04 17.81
C SER A 650 -28.81 -21.24 16.47
N ASP A 651 -28.06 -22.34 16.36
CA ASP A 651 -27.52 -22.80 15.08
C ASP A 651 -28.66 -23.38 14.25
N GLN A 652 -28.80 -22.88 13.02
CA GLN A 652 -29.81 -23.30 12.05
C GLN A 652 -29.17 -23.73 10.72
N THR A 653 -27.85 -23.99 10.72
CA THR A 653 -27.05 -24.35 9.54
C THR A 653 -27.64 -25.55 8.79
N GLU A 654 -27.94 -26.64 9.49
CA GLU A 654 -28.51 -27.85 8.88
C GLU A 654 -29.98 -27.66 8.48
N SER A 655 -30.75 -26.83 9.18
CA SER A 655 -32.10 -26.43 8.76
C SER A 655 -32.04 -25.69 7.43
N MET A 656 -31.15 -24.70 7.30
CA MET A 656 -30.99 -23.91 6.08
C MET A 656 -30.48 -24.75 4.92
N ARG A 657 -29.48 -25.61 5.12
CA ARG A 657 -28.99 -26.57 4.09
C ARG A 657 -30.08 -27.53 3.61
N LYS A 658 -31.01 -27.90 4.47
CA LYS A 658 -32.14 -28.79 4.14
C LYS A 658 -33.28 -28.07 3.39
N PHE A 659 -33.53 -26.80 3.71
CA PHE A 659 -34.65 -26.03 3.14
C PHE A 659 -34.25 -25.11 1.96
N SER A 660 -32.96 -24.89 1.74
CA SER A 660 -32.41 -24.09 0.64
C SER A 660 -31.17 -24.79 0.05
N PRO A 661 -31.30 -25.50 -1.10
CA PRO A 661 -30.16 -26.02 -1.87
C PRO A 661 -29.12 -24.97 -2.26
N GLU A 662 -29.51 -23.69 -2.22
CA GLU A 662 -28.73 -22.52 -2.58
C GLU A 662 -27.83 -22.01 -1.45
N TYR A 663 -27.88 -22.66 -0.27
CA TYR A 663 -27.17 -22.22 0.93
C TYR A 663 -25.69 -21.86 0.70
N GLU A 664 -24.99 -22.55 -0.21
CA GLU A 664 -23.59 -22.29 -0.57
C GLU A 664 -23.27 -20.83 -1.00
N VAL A 665 -24.25 -20.03 -1.45
CA VAL A 665 -24.04 -18.63 -1.86
C VAL A 665 -24.50 -17.59 -0.83
N LEU A 666 -24.98 -18.03 0.35
CA LEU A 666 -25.44 -17.16 1.43
C LEU A 666 -24.34 -16.75 2.42
N PRO A 667 -23.46 -17.65 2.94
CA PRO A 667 -22.31 -17.27 3.77
C PRO A 667 -21.36 -16.32 3.03
N ARG A 668 -21.31 -15.06 3.47
CA ARG A 668 -20.53 -13.99 2.83
C ARG A 668 -19.65 -13.24 3.82
N PHE A 669 -18.48 -12.81 3.34
CA PHE A 669 -17.67 -11.80 4.00
C PHE A 669 -17.77 -10.46 3.24
N GLY A 670 -17.97 -9.37 3.97
CA GLY A 670 -17.97 -8.01 3.41
C GLY A 670 -19.21 -7.65 2.57
N ALA A 671 -20.25 -8.49 2.60
CA ALA A 671 -21.57 -8.19 2.06
C ALA A 671 -22.35 -7.25 3.00
N THR A 672 -23.37 -6.57 2.46
CA THR A 672 -24.37 -5.87 3.29
C THR A 672 -25.61 -6.74 3.51
N VAL A 673 -26.32 -6.47 4.61
CA VAL A 673 -27.69 -6.94 4.82
C VAL A 673 -28.57 -5.72 5.07
N THR A 674 -29.55 -5.50 4.20
CA THR A 674 -30.57 -4.47 4.38
C THR A 674 -31.89 -5.15 4.70
N SER A 675 -32.44 -4.88 5.89
CA SER A 675 -33.85 -5.17 6.17
C SER A 675 -34.71 -4.23 5.33
N ALA A 676 -35.60 -4.80 4.53
CA ALA A 676 -36.60 -4.11 3.75
C ALA A 676 -38.00 -4.69 4.05
N SER A 677 -39.08 -3.99 3.67
CA SER A 677 -40.45 -4.41 4.01
C SER A 677 -40.87 -5.76 3.39
N TRP A 678 -40.09 -6.29 2.45
CA TRP A 678 -40.30 -7.53 1.71
C TRP A 678 -39.25 -8.62 2.02
N GLY A 679 -38.36 -8.40 2.99
CA GLY A 679 -37.39 -9.39 3.48
C GLY A 679 -35.98 -8.82 3.69
N LEU A 680 -34.99 -9.71 3.86
CA LEU A 680 -33.60 -9.31 4.04
C LEU A 680 -32.86 -9.36 2.69
N VAL A 681 -32.42 -8.20 2.21
CA VAL A 681 -31.62 -8.06 0.99
C VAL A 681 -30.15 -8.24 1.32
N VAL A 682 -29.51 -9.27 0.77
CA VAL A 682 -28.10 -9.61 0.98
C VAL A 682 -27.33 -9.33 -0.30
N ALA A 683 -26.37 -8.41 -0.29
CA ALA A 683 -25.71 -7.92 -1.50
C ALA A 683 -24.18 -7.97 -1.42
N GLY A 684 -23.55 -8.32 -2.55
CA GLY A 684 -22.10 -8.24 -2.75
C GLY A 684 -21.28 -9.16 -1.84
N GLY A 685 -20.11 -8.66 -1.43
CA GLY A 685 -19.12 -9.40 -0.64
C GLY A 685 -18.39 -10.48 -1.45
N VAL A 686 -17.85 -11.48 -0.73
CA VAL A 686 -17.23 -12.69 -1.29
C VAL A 686 -17.72 -13.94 -0.55
N ILE A 687 -17.77 -15.07 -1.25
CA ILE A 687 -18.26 -16.39 -0.77
C ILE A 687 -17.11 -17.42 -0.68
N PRO A 688 -17.29 -18.58 -0.03
CA PRO A 688 -16.27 -19.62 0.04
C PRO A 688 -15.86 -20.15 -1.34
N ARG A 689 -14.57 -20.45 -1.52
CA ARG A 689 -13.96 -21.20 -2.65
C ARG A 689 -14.09 -20.61 -4.08
N ARG A 690 -15.05 -19.73 -4.35
CA ARG A 690 -15.31 -19.07 -5.65
C ARG A 690 -15.68 -17.58 -5.49
N ILE A 691 -15.74 -16.83 -6.60
CA ILE A 691 -16.41 -15.52 -6.60
C ILE A 691 -17.93 -15.68 -6.52
N VAL A 692 -18.63 -14.60 -6.18
CA VAL A 692 -20.09 -14.51 -6.29
C VAL A 692 -20.50 -14.57 -7.77
N PRO A 693 -21.36 -15.51 -8.20
CA PRO A 693 -21.93 -15.50 -9.55
C PRO A 693 -22.79 -14.26 -9.78
N SER A 694 -22.83 -13.78 -11.02
CA SER A 694 -23.55 -12.58 -11.48
C SER A 694 -25.02 -12.54 -11.08
N HIS A 695 -25.75 -13.63 -11.34
CA HIS A 695 -27.14 -13.80 -10.90
C HIS A 695 -27.29 -13.85 -9.37
N CYS A 696 -26.24 -14.20 -8.63
CA CYS A 696 -26.19 -14.26 -7.17
C CYS A 696 -25.58 -13.02 -6.50
N GLU A 697 -25.29 -11.94 -7.24
CA GLU A 697 -24.72 -10.71 -6.66
C GLU A 697 -25.63 -10.15 -5.54
N ILE A 698 -26.95 -10.25 -5.71
CA ILE A 698 -27.98 -9.83 -4.75
C ILE A 698 -28.97 -10.99 -4.51
N LEU A 699 -29.22 -11.31 -3.25
CA LEU A 699 -30.18 -12.32 -2.80
C LEU A 699 -31.28 -11.69 -1.94
N LEU A 700 -32.47 -12.30 -1.99
CA LEU A 700 -33.56 -12.09 -1.04
C LEU A 700 -33.66 -13.29 -0.11
N LEU A 701 -33.52 -13.05 1.19
CA LEU A 701 -33.85 -14.00 2.26
C LEU A 701 -35.22 -13.62 2.83
N ASP A 702 -36.25 -14.43 2.54
CA ASP A 702 -37.63 -14.20 2.97
C ASP A 702 -37.78 -14.48 4.47
N SER A 703 -38.03 -13.42 5.25
CA SER A 703 -38.14 -13.51 6.71
C SER A 703 -39.36 -14.32 7.18
N THR A 704 -40.41 -14.46 6.36
CA THR A 704 -41.63 -15.19 6.70
C THR A 704 -41.45 -16.69 6.50
N GLU A 705 -40.89 -17.10 5.35
CA GLU A 705 -40.56 -18.52 5.12
C GLU A 705 -39.40 -18.99 6.00
N LEU A 706 -38.41 -18.12 6.27
CA LEU A 706 -37.34 -18.41 7.23
C LEU A 706 -37.91 -18.75 8.62
N LEU A 707 -38.83 -17.94 9.16
CA LEU A 707 -39.44 -18.20 10.47
C LEU A 707 -40.21 -19.53 10.48
N LYS A 708 -41.01 -19.83 9.45
CA LYS A 708 -41.71 -21.12 9.32
C LYS A 708 -40.75 -22.31 9.31
N CYS A 709 -39.63 -22.20 8.60
CA CYS A 709 -38.59 -23.23 8.55
C CYS A 709 -37.89 -23.45 9.90
N ILE A 710 -37.64 -22.38 10.66
CA ILE A 710 -37.08 -22.45 12.02
C ILE A 710 -38.09 -23.09 13.00
N GLU A 711 -39.38 -22.76 12.86
CA GLU A 711 -40.48 -23.33 13.66
C GLU A 711 -40.86 -24.77 13.22
N GLY A 712 -40.14 -25.36 12.26
CA GLY A 712 -40.32 -26.74 11.82
C GLY A 712 -41.53 -27.00 10.92
N SER A 713 -42.19 -25.94 10.46
CA SER A 713 -43.22 -26.05 9.42
C SER A 713 -42.59 -26.22 8.04
N SER A 714 -43.12 -27.14 7.24
CA SER A 714 -42.71 -27.27 5.84
C SER A 714 -43.08 -26.00 5.07
N PRO A 715 -42.14 -25.34 4.37
CA PRO A 715 -42.45 -24.19 3.52
C PRO A 715 -43.40 -24.61 2.39
N ILE A 716 -44.49 -23.87 2.20
CA ILE A 716 -45.57 -24.25 1.27
C ILE A 716 -45.25 -23.70 -0.13
N GLY A 717 -44.32 -24.37 -0.82
CA GLY A 717 -43.99 -24.12 -2.22
C GLY A 717 -43.23 -22.82 -2.51
N THR A 718 -42.97 -21.99 -1.49
CA THR A 718 -42.17 -20.77 -1.57
C THR A 718 -40.76 -21.00 -1.00
N PRO A 719 -39.68 -20.64 -1.73
CA PRO A 719 -38.32 -20.81 -1.26
C PRO A 719 -37.89 -19.66 -0.34
N VAL A 720 -37.11 -20.03 0.67
CA VAL A 720 -36.58 -19.13 1.72
C VAL A 720 -35.53 -18.14 1.16
N LEU A 721 -34.79 -18.56 0.14
CA LEU A 721 -33.71 -17.79 -0.49
C LEU A 721 -33.94 -17.74 -2.02
N SER A 722 -33.86 -16.55 -2.61
CA SER A 722 -34.01 -16.34 -4.06
C SER A 722 -33.00 -15.33 -4.59
N THR A 723 -32.66 -15.41 -5.88
CA THR A 723 -31.92 -14.35 -6.58
C THR A 723 -32.84 -13.24 -7.06
N ILE A 724 -32.33 -12.00 -7.05
CA ILE A 724 -33.09 -10.81 -7.44
C ILE A 724 -32.27 -9.82 -8.29
N GLY A 725 -32.93 -9.14 -9.22
CA GLY A 725 -32.45 -7.93 -9.89
C GLY A 725 -31.45 -8.12 -11.05
N LEU A 726 -30.33 -8.83 -10.86
CA LEU A 726 -29.35 -9.09 -11.94
C LEU A 726 -29.73 -10.35 -12.73
N SER A 727 -30.86 -10.30 -13.45
CA SER A 727 -31.22 -11.34 -14.41
C SER A 727 -30.32 -11.30 -15.66
N SER A 728 -30.34 -12.36 -16.45
CA SER A 728 -29.63 -12.43 -17.75
C SER A 728 -30.14 -11.41 -18.78
N ALA A 729 -31.26 -10.72 -18.53
CA ALA A 729 -31.77 -9.62 -19.34
C ALA A 729 -31.21 -8.24 -18.93
N PHE A 730 -30.40 -8.15 -17.87
CA PHE A 730 -29.82 -6.88 -17.41
C PHE A 730 -28.70 -6.39 -18.34
N GLY A 731 -29.05 -5.50 -19.27
CA GLY A 731 -28.10 -4.88 -20.22
C GLY A 731 -27.23 -3.74 -19.67
N GLY A 732 -27.13 -3.60 -18.34
CA GLY A 732 -26.28 -2.59 -17.69
C GLY A 732 -24.87 -3.11 -17.34
N PRO A 733 -23.95 -2.25 -16.87
CA PRO A 733 -22.64 -2.70 -16.40
C PRO A 733 -22.78 -3.51 -15.10
N ARG A 734 -21.98 -4.54 -14.88
CA ARG A 734 -21.98 -5.27 -13.59
C ARG A 734 -21.32 -4.40 -12.49
N PRO A 735 -21.97 -4.16 -11.35
CA PRO A 735 -21.35 -3.48 -10.21
C PRO A 735 -20.31 -4.39 -9.53
N LEU A 736 -19.38 -3.79 -8.77
CA LEU A 736 -18.46 -4.51 -7.89
C LEU A 736 -18.76 -4.15 -6.43
N LEU A 737 -19.62 -4.93 -5.79
CA LEU A 737 -20.19 -4.63 -4.48
C LEU A 737 -19.24 -4.98 -3.30
N VAL A 738 -17.97 -4.60 -3.42
CA VAL A 738 -16.94 -4.71 -2.38
C VAL A 738 -16.85 -3.40 -1.59
N GLY A 739 -17.20 -3.44 -0.30
CA GLY A 739 -17.22 -2.25 0.54
C GLY A 739 -18.23 -1.19 0.09
N HIS A 740 -19.27 -1.58 -0.62
CA HIS A 740 -20.43 -0.72 -0.87
C HIS A 740 -21.25 -0.53 0.42
N ALA A 741 -22.20 0.39 0.43
CA ALA A 741 -23.19 0.53 1.49
C ALA A 741 -24.62 0.46 0.92
N SER A 742 -25.60 0.05 1.72
CA SER A 742 -27.00 -0.08 1.29
C SER A 742 -28.03 0.23 2.37
N CYS A 743 -29.21 0.69 1.95
CA CYS A 743 -30.35 0.94 2.82
C CYS A 743 -31.68 0.86 2.06
N GLU A 744 -32.78 0.59 2.77
CA GLU A 744 -34.13 0.85 2.26
C GLU A 744 -34.35 2.37 2.21
N VAL A 745 -34.87 2.87 1.08
CA VAL A 745 -35.18 4.31 0.87
C VAL A 745 -36.67 4.56 0.61
N SER A 746 -37.42 3.51 0.29
CA SER A 746 -38.87 3.43 0.41
C SER A 746 -39.27 1.95 0.49
N PRO A 747 -40.49 1.58 0.92
CA PRO A 747 -40.90 0.19 1.09
C PRO A 747 -40.74 -0.71 -0.16
N THR A 748 -40.59 -0.12 -1.35
CA THR A 748 -40.38 -0.84 -2.61
C THR A 748 -39.00 -0.63 -3.23
N GLN A 749 -38.07 0.03 -2.53
CA GLN A 749 -36.74 0.41 -3.06
C GLN A 749 -35.61 0.27 -2.03
N VAL A 750 -34.61 -0.53 -2.38
CA VAL A 750 -33.30 -0.56 -1.69
C VAL A 750 -32.26 0.11 -2.58
N LEU A 751 -31.49 1.03 -1.99
CA LEU A 751 -30.43 1.80 -2.64
C LEU A 751 -29.05 1.23 -2.24
N PHE A 752 -28.15 1.09 -3.21
CA PHE A 752 -26.74 0.78 -3.02
C PHE A 752 -25.87 1.96 -3.48
N LEU A 753 -24.84 2.29 -2.71
CA LEU A 753 -23.91 3.40 -2.95
C LEU A 753 -22.44 2.96 -2.87
N GLY A 754 -21.66 3.33 -3.88
CA GLY A 754 -20.21 3.15 -3.92
C GLY A 754 -19.75 1.68 -3.95
N GLY A 755 -18.55 1.45 -3.43
CA GLY A 755 -17.87 0.15 -3.53
C GLY A 755 -16.85 0.08 -4.67
N GLY A 756 -15.91 -0.87 -4.59
CA GLY A 756 -14.86 -1.04 -5.59
C GLY A 756 -13.61 -1.77 -5.06
N ALA A 757 -12.65 -2.00 -5.96
CA ALA A 757 -11.43 -2.79 -5.71
C ALA A 757 -10.18 -2.16 -6.36
N VAL A 758 -8.99 -2.39 -5.82
CA VAL A 758 -7.70 -2.12 -6.51
C VAL A 758 -7.27 -3.27 -7.43
N CYS A 759 -8.09 -4.33 -7.51
CA CYS A 759 -7.94 -5.48 -8.39
C CYS A 759 -6.50 -6.01 -8.41
N PHE A 760 -5.97 -6.35 -7.24
CA PHE A 760 -4.60 -6.87 -7.08
C PHE A 760 -3.50 -5.97 -7.69
N SER A 761 -3.69 -4.65 -7.65
CA SER A 761 -2.83 -3.63 -8.28
C SER A 761 -2.79 -3.66 -9.82
N PHE A 762 -3.70 -4.38 -10.49
CA PHE A 762 -3.89 -4.24 -11.94
C PHE A 762 -4.46 -2.86 -12.30
N GLY A 763 -5.36 -2.33 -11.47
CA GLY A 763 -5.94 -0.99 -11.57
C GLY A 763 -7.14 -0.87 -10.63
N THR A 764 -7.55 0.35 -10.27
CA THR A 764 -8.74 0.54 -9.43
C THR A 764 -10.02 0.51 -10.27
N PHE A 765 -10.97 -0.33 -9.87
CA PHE A 765 -12.36 -0.33 -10.34
C PHE A 765 -13.27 0.28 -9.27
N TRP A 766 -14.23 1.10 -9.68
CA TRP A 766 -15.25 1.70 -8.82
C TRP A 766 -16.64 1.36 -9.34
N THR A 767 -17.57 1.10 -8.43
CA THR A 767 -19.00 0.99 -8.74
C THR A 767 -19.56 2.40 -8.84
N GLU A 768 -19.45 2.98 -10.03
CA GLU A 768 -19.90 4.35 -10.30
C GLU A 768 -21.43 4.43 -10.33
N GLY A 769 -21.98 5.53 -9.83
CA GLY A 769 -23.40 5.85 -9.87
C GLY A 769 -24.15 5.58 -8.56
N THR A 770 -25.47 5.73 -8.63
CA THR A 770 -26.40 5.20 -7.62
C THR A 770 -27.13 4.00 -8.20
N TRP A 771 -27.51 3.04 -7.36
CA TRP A 771 -28.07 1.77 -7.80
C TRP A 771 -29.31 1.43 -6.99
N ILE A 772 -30.48 1.33 -7.62
CA ILE A 772 -31.72 0.93 -6.93
C ILE A 772 -32.13 -0.46 -7.38
N ILE A 773 -32.53 -1.32 -6.44
CA ILE A 773 -33.37 -2.49 -6.73
C ILE A 773 -34.80 -2.21 -6.27
N THR A 774 -35.77 -2.56 -7.12
CA THR A 774 -37.21 -2.36 -6.91
C THR A 774 -38.01 -3.45 -7.61
N ALA A 775 -39.30 -3.59 -7.30
CA ALA A 775 -40.19 -4.52 -8.00
C ALA A 775 -40.28 -4.21 -9.51
N ALA A 776 -40.43 -5.24 -10.34
CA ALA A 776 -40.34 -5.11 -11.81
C ALA A 776 -41.48 -4.26 -12.42
N ASP A 777 -42.65 -4.23 -11.78
CA ASP A 777 -43.83 -3.45 -12.16
C ASP A 777 -43.73 -1.94 -11.78
N SER A 778 -42.92 -1.62 -10.76
CA SER A 778 -42.71 -0.26 -10.25
C SER A 778 -42.37 0.74 -11.35
N SER A 779 -43.16 1.80 -11.51
CA SER A 779 -42.89 2.87 -12.48
C SER A 779 -41.79 3.86 -12.04
N LEU A 780 -41.24 3.68 -10.84
CA LEU A 780 -40.24 4.58 -10.26
C LEU A 780 -38.86 4.38 -10.89
N GLY A 781 -38.32 5.44 -11.48
CA GLY A 781 -36.93 5.49 -11.95
C GLY A 781 -35.94 5.82 -10.83
N ASN A 782 -34.64 5.64 -11.10
CA ASN A 782 -33.59 6.08 -10.19
C ASN A 782 -33.21 7.55 -10.47
N ASN A 783 -33.74 8.44 -9.63
CA ASN A 783 -33.43 9.87 -9.65
C ASN A 783 -32.33 10.28 -8.66
N TRP A 784 -31.79 9.34 -7.86
CA TRP A 784 -30.84 9.65 -6.80
C TRP A 784 -29.50 10.11 -7.40
N ALA A 785 -29.04 11.29 -6.98
CA ALA A 785 -27.80 11.91 -7.43
C ALA A 785 -27.08 12.60 -6.26
N VAL A 786 -25.78 12.88 -6.45
CA VAL A 786 -24.98 13.62 -5.47
C VAL A 786 -25.44 15.08 -5.44
N VAL A 787 -25.85 15.56 -4.26
CA VAL A 787 -26.21 16.95 -4.00
C VAL A 787 -24.95 17.81 -4.06
N ARG A 788 -25.00 18.91 -4.81
CA ARG A 788 -23.93 19.90 -4.86
C ARG A 788 -24.34 21.13 -4.07
N ALA A 789 -23.44 21.62 -3.23
CA ALA A 789 -23.58 22.98 -2.70
C ALA A 789 -23.48 23.97 -3.87
N GLU A 790 -24.52 24.78 -4.08
CA GLU A 790 -24.45 25.91 -5.00
C GLU A 790 -23.71 27.05 -4.29
N ASN A 791 -22.40 27.21 -4.55
CA ASN A 791 -21.68 28.42 -4.17
C ASN A 791 -22.42 29.63 -4.74
N ALA A 792 -22.95 30.47 -3.85
CA ALA A 792 -23.82 31.59 -4.21
C ALA A 792 -23.11 32.53 -5.20
N GLN A 793 -23.68 32.72 -6.39
CA GLN A 793 -23.07 33.52 -7.45
C GLN A 793 -23.00 35.01 -7.06
N PRO A 794 -21.80 35.63 -7.01
CA PRO A 794 -21.69 37.06 -7.23
C PRO A 794 -22.12 37.38 -8.67
N ALA A 795 -22.81 38.50 -8.88
CA ALA A 795 -23.41 38.81 -10.18
C ALA A 795 -22.36 38.91 -11.32
N LYS A 796 -22.74 38.44 -12.52
CA LYS A 796 -21.88 38.41 -13.72
C LYS A 796 -21.38 39.81 -14.12
N ALA A 797 -20.13 40.14 -13.78
CA ALA A 797 -19.41 41.24 -14.41
C ALA A 797 -18.91 40.80 -15.80
N THR A 798 -19.55 41.30 -16.85
CA THR A 798 -19.16 41.01 -18.24
C THR A 798 -17.87 41.73 -18.62
N SER A 799 -16.79 40.98 -18.85
CA SER A 799 -15.66 41.50 -19.63
C SER A 799 -15.07 40.44 -20.55
N SER A 800 -15.10 40.73 -21.85
CA SER A 800 -14.36 39.98 -22.86
C SER A 800 -12.95 40.55 -23.01
N LYS A 801 -11.94 39.68 -23.08
CA LYS A 801 -10.63 40.00 -23.67
C LYS A 801 -9.83 38.76 -24.04
N SER A 802 -9.38 38.72 -25.28
CA SER A 802 -8.43 37.73 -25.80
C SER A 802 -6.99 38.18 -25.56
N ALA A 803 -6.12 37.26 -25.14
CA ALA A 803 -4.66 37.40 -25.15
C ALA A 803 -4.04 36.00 -25.20
N SER A 804 -3.63 35.51 -26.37
CA SER A 804 -2.30 35.73 -26.96
C SER A 804 -1.13 35.32 -26.05
N LYS A 805 -0.44 34.23 -26.40
CA LYS A 805 0.83 33.82 -25.74
C LYS A 805 1.86 34.95 -25.90
N ARG A 806 2.45 35.43 -24.80
CA ARG A 806 3.61 36.35 -24.80
C ARG A 806 4.67 35.86 -23.81
N ARG A 807 5.95 35.95 -24.20
CA ARG A 807 7.08 35.80 -23.27
C ARG A 807 7.06 36.96 -22.25
N PRO A 808 7.37 36.72 -20.97
CA PRO A 808 7.40 37.80 -19.97
C PRO A 808 8.60 38.73 -20.18
N LYS A 809 8.38 40.03 -19.95
CA LYS A 809 9.44 41.01 -19.63
C LYS A 809 9.61 41.07 -18.11
N PRO A 810 10.76 41.52 -17.58
CA PRO A 810 10.91 41.77 -16.14
C PRO A 810 9.87 42.80 -15.66
N LYS A 811 9.37 42.60 -14.43
CA LYS A 811 8.51 43.56 -13.72
C LYS A 811 9.40 44.55 -12.98
N ASN A 812 9.24 45.85 -13.25
CA ASN A 812 9.80 46.89 -12.39
C ASN A 812 8.84 47.12 -11.22
N TYR A 813 9.35 47.05 -10.00
CA TYR A 813 8.62 47.36 -8.77
C TYR A 813 8.91 48.83 -8.37
N LYS A 814 8.04 49.44 -7.56
CA LYS A 814 8.35 50.73 -6.91
C LYS A 814 9.23 50.47 -5.69
N SER A 815 10.03 51.44 -5.25
CA SER A 815 10.73 51.35 -3.97
C SER A 815 9.80 51.68 -2.78
N THR A 816 10.07 51.09 -1.62
CA THR A 816 9.50 51.46 -0.32
C THR A 816 10.55 51.38 0.80
N THR A 817 10.32 52.11 1.88
CA THR A 817 11.07 52.03 3.15
C THR A 817 10.20 51.56 4.33
N ILE A 818 8.91 51.29 4.09
CA ILE A 818 7.96 50.83 5.12
C ILE A 818 8.15 49.32 5.32
N MET A 819 8.66 48.94 6.49
CA MET A 819 8.90 47.56 6.93
C MET A 819 8.70 47.48 8.45
N ALA A 820 8.26 46.34 8.97
CA ALA A 820 8.19 46.13 10.41
C ALA A 820 9.58 45.73 10.97
N PRO A 821 10.11 46.36 12.03
CA PRO A 821 11.34 45.91 12.66
C PRO A 821 11.11 44.54 13.34
N ILE A 822 12.05 43.62 13.20
CA ILE A 822 12.00 42.34 13.93
C ILE A 822 12.26 42.59 15.44
N PRO A 823 11.44 42.03 16.35
CA PRO A 823 11.62 42.21 17.79
C PRO A 823 13.01 41.79 18.26
N ARG A 824 13.59 42.59 19.17
CA ARG A 824 14.85 42.27 19.86
C ARG A 824 14.52 41.82 21.28
N VAL A 825 15.04 40.67 21.69
CA VAL A 825 14.72 39.98 22.96
C VAL A 825 16.00 39.57 23.69
N LYS A 826 15.90 39.35 24.99
CA LYS A 826 16.93 38.70 25.80
C LYS A 826 16.29 37.49 26.47
N LEU A 827 16.98 36.35 26.43
CA LEU A 827 16.47 35.09 26.95
C LEU A 827 17.25 34.69 28.21
N GLY A 828 16.54 34.37 29.28
CA GLY A 828 17.06 33.81 30.52
C GLY A 828 16.91 32.29 30.62
N THR A 829 15.97 31.67 29.90
CA THR A 829 15.71 30.22 29.97
C THR A 829 15.47 29.57 28.59
N PRO A 830 15.62 28.24 28.46
CA PRO A 830 15.19 27.51 27.26
C PRO A 830 13.66 27.58 27.01
N ASP A 831 12.85 27.66 28.07
CA ASP A 831 11.38 27.71 27.96
C ASP A 831 10.90 28.99 27.23
N GLU A 832 11.60 30.10 27.42
CA GLU A 832 11.33 31.35 26.68
C GLU A 832 11.64 31.17 25.18
N PHE A 833 12.66 30.39 24.82
CA PHE A 833 12.93 30.05 23.42
C PHE A 833 11.88 29.08 22.84
N GLN A 834 11.37 28.13 23.64
CA GLN A 834 10.27 27.26 23.22
C GLN A 834 9.01 28.08 22.88
N GLN A 835 8.63 29.04 23.73
CA GLN A 835 7.51 29.96 23.45
C GLN A 835 7.71 30.74 22.14
N ILE A 836 8.93 31.17 21.85
CA ILE A 836 9.28 31.84 20.58
C ILE A 836 9.09 30.90 19.38
N MET A 837 9.52 29.64 19.48
CA MET A 837 9.27 28.64 18.44
C MET A 837 7.77 28.36 18.24
N ASP A 838 7.00 28.27 19.33
CA ASP A 838 5.56 28.01 19.30
C ASP A 838 4.79 29.16 18.63
N THR A 839 5.18 30.43 18.85
CA THR A 839 4.61 31.58 18.13
C THR A 839 5.02 31.67 16.65
N SER A 840 6.07 30.94 16.24
CA SER A 840 6.58 30.90 14.87
C SER A 840 6.90 32.28 14.25
N GLN A 841 7.30 33.25 15.08
CA GLN A 841 7.75 34.59 14.66
C GLN A 841 9.29 34.70 14.72
N PRO A 842 9.93 35.44 13.79
CA PRO A 842 11.35 35.72 13.87
C PRO A 842 11.64 36.73 14.99
N VAL A 843 12.76 36.53 15.68
CA VAL A 843 13.27 37.44 16.73
C VAL A 843 14.79 37.53 16.65
N ILE A 844 15.34 38.65 17.11
CA ILE A 844 16.79 38.81 17.32
C ILE A 844 17.07 38.67 18.81
N ILE A 845 17.83 37.66 19.19
CA ILE A 845 18.26 37.41 20.56
C ILE A 845 19.57 38.19 20.79
N GLU A 846 19.58 39.02 21.83
CA GLU A 846 20.71 39.88 22.20
C GLU A 846 21.39 39.43 23.51
N GLY A 847 22.69 39.67 23.61
CA GLY A 847 23.44 39.53 24.86
C GLY A 847 23.74 38.08 25.29
N SER A 848 23.35 37.09 24.49
CA SER A 848 23.75 35.69 24.70
C SER A 848 25.18 35.45 24.23
N GLU A 849 25.95 34.65 24.98
CA GLU A 849 27.34 34.37 24.65
C GLU A 849 27.46 33.22 23.63
N ILE A 850 27.89 33.53 22.40
CA ILE A 850 28.11 32.53 21.34
C ILE A 850 29.55 31.98 21.28
N GLY A 851 30.31 32.13 22.38
CA GLY A 851 31.73 31.78 22.46
C GLY A 851 32.68 32.88 21.95
N PRO A 852 34.00 32.70 22.14
CA PRO A 852 35.02 33.71 21.82
C PRO A 852 35.21 33.95 20.32
N CYS A 853 34.53 33.23 19.42
CA CYS A 853 34.54 33.47 17.97
C CYS A 853 34.29 34.93 17.59
N THR A 854 33.45 35.65 18.33
CA THR A 854 33.17 37.08 18.08
C THR A 854 34.43 37.94 18.23
N GLU A 855 35.34 37.60 19.13
CA GLU A 855 36.62 38.30 19.31
C GLU A 855 37.73 37.71 18.44
N LEU A 856 37.83 36.38 18.41
CA LEU A 856 38.94 35.66 17.76
C LEU A 856 38.90 35.73 16.24
N TRP A 857 37.73 35.63 15.59
CA TRP A 857 37.59 35.39 14.15
C TRP A 857 37.85 36.61 13.25
N SER A 858 38.97 37.29 13.49
CA SER A 858 39.63 38.17 12.52
C SER A 858 40.02 37.40 11.24
N LYS A 859 40.29 38.14 10.16
CA LYS A 859 40.78 37.60 8.89
C LYS A 859 41.98 36.65 9.09
N ASP A 860 43.01 37.13 9.78
CA ASP A 860 44.29 36.42 9.91
C ASP A 860 44.16 35.22 10.87
N TYR A 861 43.35 35.32 11.92
CA TYR A 861 43.00 34.17 12.76
C TYR A 861 42.30 33.08 11.95
N LEU A 862 41.27 33.44 11.17
CA LEU A 862 40.53 32.47 10.35
C LEU A 862 41.45 31.80 9.32
N VAL A 863 42.33 32.54 8.64
CA VAL A 863 43.28 31.97 7.67
C VAL A 863 44.25 30.99 8.35
N ASN A 864 44.76 31.33 9.53
CA ASN A 864 45.67 30.45 10.29
C ASN A 864 44.94 29.21 10.85
N ALA A 865 43.74 29.37 11.40
CA ALA A 865 42.98 28.29 12.03
C ALA A 865 42.36 27.32 11.01
N VAL A 866 41.85 27.82 9.87
CA VAL A 866 41.26 26.99 8.81
C VAL A 866 42.33 26.34 7.91
N GLY A 867 43.51 26.96 7.83
CA GLY A 867 44.62 26.60 6.95
C GLY A 867 44.58 27.38 5.64
N ASN A 868 45.67 28.10 5.32
CA ASN A 868 45.75 29.00 4.16
C ASN A 868 45.49 28.27 2.82
N ASP A 869 46.12 27.12 2.63
CA ASP A 869 46.08 26.28 1.42
C ASP A 869 44.79 25.44 1.31
N ARG A 870 43.99 25.37 2.38
CA ARG A 870 42.80 24.54 2.44
C ARG A 870 41.82 24.91 1.34
N LYS A 871 41.41 23.92 0.54
CA LYS A 871 40.48 24.12 -0.57
C LYS A 871 39.04 24.29 -0.06
N VAL A 872 38.38 25.35 -0.50
CA VAL A 872 36.97 25.65 -0.25
C VAL A 872 36.26 25.97 -1.56
N VAL A 873 34.95 25.70 -1.64
CA VAL A 873 34.11 26.05 -2.80
C VAL A 873 33.33 27.33 -2.47
N VAL A 874 33.51 28.35 -3.29
CA VAL A 874 32.88 29.67 -3.11
C VAL A 874 31.98 30.00 -4.30
N HIS A 875 30.92 30.76 -4.04
CA HIS A 875 30.06 31.35 -5.07
C HIS A 875 30.68 32.67 -5.47
N GLU A 876 31.06 32.83 -6.73
CA GLU A 876 31.79 33.99 -7.24
C GLU A 876 30.97 34.70 -8.31
N ALA A 877 30.56 35.94 -8.05
CA ALA A 877 29.52 36.65 -8.80
C ALA A 877 30.04 37.92 -9.49
N GLU A 878 29.66 38.13 -10.75
CA GLU A 878 30.00 39.36 -11.48
C GLU A 878 29.27 40.59 -10.90
N THR A 879 28.06 40.38 -10.39
CA THR A 879 27.15 41.40 -9.85
C THR A 879 26.83 41.16 -8.38
N GLU A 880 26.60 42.21 -7.60
CA GLU A 880 26.30 42.13 -6.17
C GLU A 880 25.08 41.25 -5.86
N ASN A 881 24.02 41.35 -6.69
CA ASN A 881 22.80 40.60 -6.48
C ASN A 881 22.92 39.19 -7.10
N MET A 882 23.19 38.18 -6.28
CA MET A 882 23.23 36.78 -6.71
C MET A 882 21.81 36.25 -6.93
N SER A 883 21.62 35.43 -7.97
CA SER A 883 20.35 34.83 -8.34
C SER A 883 20.53 33.36 -8.69
N PHE A 884 19.95 32.47 -7.89
CA PHE A 884 19.99 31.02 -8.13
C PHE A 884 19.25 30.61 -9.42
N GLN A 885 18.32 31.44 -9.90
CA GLN A 885 17.54 31.18 -11.12
C GLN A 885 18.32 31.49 -12.40
N THR A 886 19.02 32.63 -12.45
CA THR A 886 19.86 33.00 -13.60
C THR A 886 21.27 32.43 -13.50
N LYS A 887 21.70 31.99 -12.32
CA LYS A 887 23.04 31.46 -12.02
C LYS A 887 24.15 32.40 -12.47
N ASN A 888 24.03 33.68 -12.10
CA ASN A 888 25.02 34.74 -12.35
C ASN A 888 26.23 34.66 -11.40
N PHE A 889 26.62 33.44 -11.01
CA PHE A 889 27.78 33.16 -10.17
C PHE A 889 28.36 31.79 -10.53
N ALA A 890 29.68 31.67 -10.45
CA ALA A 890 30.41 30.41 -10.60
C ALA A 890 30.59 29.71 -9.24
N TYR A 891 30.80 28.39 -9.27
CA TYR A 891 31.29 27.62 -8.13
C TYR A 891 32.80 27.44 -8.27
N THR A 892 33.59 28.32 -7.66
CA THR A 892 35.05 28.31 -7.79
C THR A 892 35.68 27.61 -6.59
N THR A 893 36.55 26.63 -6.85
CA THR A 893 37.38 26.02 -5.79
C THR A 893 38.64 26.85 -5.58
N LYS A 894 38.77 27.49 -4.42
CA LYS A 894 39.91 28.37 -4.07
C LYS A 894 40.61 27.88 -2.81
N GLU A 895 41.83 28.36 -2.58
CA GLU A 895 42.50 28.27 -1.28
C GLU A 895 41.87 29.26 -0.31
N PHE A 896 41.67 28.87 0.94
CA PHE A 896 40.93 29.67 1.91
C PHE A 896 41.63 31.01 2.20
N GLY A 897 42.96 31.04 2.27
CA GLY A 897 43.74 32.28 2.38
C GLY A 897 43.55 33.21 1.19
N THR A 898 43.54 32.68 -0.03
CA THR A 898 43.27 33.45 -1.27
C THR A 898 41.86 34.02 -1.27
N PHE A 899 40.85 33.21 -0.94
CA PHE A 899 39.47 33.67 -0.79
C PHE A 899 39.34 34.78 0.28
N MET A 900 39.96 34.59 1.46
CA MET A 900 39.94 35.60 2.53
C MET A 900 40.69 36.88 2.17
N ASN A 901 41.71 36.82 1.30
CA ASN A 901 42.35 38.02 0.75
C ASN A 901 41.44 38.75 -0.24
N GLU A 902 40.86 38.04 -1.20
CA GLU A 902 40.01 38.61 -2.24
C GLU A 902 38.69 39.19 -1.68
N VAL A 903 38.04 38.48 -0.74
CA VAL A 903 36.75 38.92 -0.18
C VAL A 903 36.90 40.19 0.66
N HIS A 904 38.00 40.32 1.42
CA HIS A 904 38.36 41.55 2.13
C HIS A 904 38.89 42.66 1.22
N ALA A 905 39.22 42.36 -0.04
CA ALA A 905 39.51 43.36 -1.07
C ALA A 905 38.26 43.78 -1.87
N GLY A 906 37.05 43.51 -1.35
CA GLY A 906 35.77 43.82 -2.01
C GLY A 906 35.32 42.78 -3.04
N GLY A 907 35.98 41.62 -3.13
CA GLY A 907 35.62 40.56 -4.06
C GLY A 907 34.20 40.04 -3.81
N ARG A 908 33.39 40.03 -4.88
CA ARG A 908 31.96 39.63 -4.86
C ARG A 908 31.79 38.11 -4.71
N GLN A 909 32.09 37.61 -3.51
CA GLN A 909 32.17 36.18 -3.22
C GLN A 909 31.39 35.78 -1.96
N TYR A 910 30.86 34.56 -1.95
CA TYR A 910 30.11 33.97 -0.84
C TYR A 910 30.46 32.50 -0.60
N LEU A 911 30.91 32.19 0.61
CA LEU A 911 31.11 30.84 1.12
C LEU A 911 29.88 30.41 1.94
N ARG A 912 29.35 29.22 1.64
CA ARG A 912 28.55 28.39 2.56
C ARG A 912 29.30 27.07 2.69
N SER A 913 29.75 26.69 3.88
CA SER A 913 30.48 25.43 4.02
C SER A 913 29.60 24.20 3.77
N ILE A 914 30.27 23.10 3.44
CA ILE A 914 29.75 21.77 3.11
C ILE A 914 30.65 20.73 3.79
N SER A 915 30.13 19.52 4.07
CA SER A 915 30.90 18.51 4.80
C SER A 915 32.25 18.22 4.15
N ALA A 916 33.34 18.39 4.89
CA ALA A 916 34.69 18.16 4.42
C ALA A 916 34.97 16.68 4.12
N LYS A 917 34.28 15.76 4.81
CA LYS A 917 34.42 14.31 4.64
C LYS A 917 33.60 13.79 3.47
N GLN A 918 32.32 14.17 3.38
CA GLN A 918 31.39 13.63 2.37
C GLN A 918 30.32 14.67 1.94
N PRO A 919 30.67 15.68 1.09
CA PRO A 919 29.78 16.78 0.73
C PRO A 919 28.42 16.38 0.11
N ALA A 920 28.32 15.17 -0.44
CA ALA A 920 27.11 14.65 -1.10
C ALA A 920 26.32 13.61 -0.25
N LYS A 921 26.67 13.47 1.04
CA LYS A 921 26.07 12.49 1.96
C LYS A 921 25.83 13.01 3.38
N LEU A 922 26.72 13.87 3.89
CA LEU A 922 26.66 14.40 5.25
C LEU A 922 26.38 15.91 5.23
N PRO A 923 25.52 16.43 6.12
CA PRO A 923 25.35 17.86 6.30
C PRO A 923 26.65 18.53 6.77
N ALA A 924 26.75 19.85 6.57
CA ALA A 924 27.86 20.64 7.11
C ALA A 924 27.80 20.67 8.65
N ASN A 925 28.94 20.46 9.31
CA ASN A 925 29.07 20.54 10.77
C ASN A 925 30.36 21.28 11.11
N LEU A 926 30.26 22.52 11.59
CA LEU A 926 31.41 23.39 11.90
C LEU A 926 32.50 22.66 12.71
N ALA A 927 32.11 21.92 13.74
CA ALA A 927 33.02 21.26 14.67
C ALA A 927 33.74 20.03 14.08
N GLU A 928 33.18 19.41 13.02
CA GLU A 928 33.82 18.30 12.31
C GLU A 928 34.58 18.76 11.06
N ASP A 929 34.04 19.77 10.37
CA ASP A 929 34.59 20.29 9.12
C ASP A 929 35.78 21.21 9.41
N PHE A 930 35.73 21.98 10.51
CA PHE A 930 36.80 22.88 10.95
C PHE A 930 37.14 22.63 12.44
N PRO A 931 37.78 21.50 12.79
CA PRO A 931 38.02 21.12 14.20
C PRO A 931 38.82 22.13 15.02
N SER A 932 39.62 22.97 14.37
CA SER A 932 40.34 24.10 14.97
C SER A 932 39.40 25.21 15.47
N LEU A 933 38.27 25.43 14.82
CA LEU A 933 37.25 26.43 15.20
C LEU A 933 36.22 25.88 16.20
N LYS A 934 36.28 24.58 16.53
CA LYS A 934 35.28 23.86 17.34
C LYS A 934 35.02 24.51 18.70
N ASN A 935 36.06 25.05 19.33
CA ASN A 935 35.98 25.59 20.68
C ASN A 935 35.62 27.09 20.70
N ASP A 936 35.63 27.75 19.54
CA ASP A 936 35.40 29.20 19.44
C ASP A 936 33.92 29.56 19.39
N PHE A 937 33.12 28.70 18.76
CA PHE A 937 31.69 28.90 18.57
C PHE A 937 30.89 27.88 19.38
N ARG A 938 30.01 28.39 20.24
CA ARG A 938 29.02 27.60 20.99
C ARG A 938 27.66 28.28 20.88
N LEU A 939 26.56 27.51 20.90
CA LEU A 939 25.26 28.10 21.19
C LEU A 939 25.10 28.25 22.71
N PRO A 940 24.41 29.30 23.18
CA PRO A 940 24.09 29.46 24.60
C PRO A 940 23.09 28.39 25.07
N GLU A 941 23.07 28.11 26.38
CA GLU A 941 22.23 27.07 26.99
C GLU A 941 20.72 27.28 26.75
N VAL A 942 20.27 28.54 26.66
CA VAL A 942 18.88 28.91 26.30
C VAL A 942 18.47 28.46 24.88
N LEU A 943 19.40 27.95 24.07
CA LEU A 943 19.16 27.34 22.75
C LEU A 943 19.48 25.83 22.73
N SER A 944 19.42 25.14 23.88
CA SER A 944 19.66 23.69 23.99
C SER A 944 18.90 22.86 22.95
N THR A 945 17.61 23.14 22.75
CA THR A 945 16.73 22.46 21.79
C THR A 945 17.24 22.55 20.35
N VAL A 946 17.95 23.63 19.98
CA VAL A 946 18.60 23.81 18.67
C VAL A 946 19.77 22.85 18.51
N VAL A 947 20.53 22.60 19.58
CA VAL A 947 21.68 21.69 19.60
C VAL A 947 21.21 20.24 19.56
N GLU A 948 20.21 19.90 20.37
CA GLU A 948 19.60 18.55 20.45
C GLU A 948 19.00 18.11 19.10
N ASN A 949 18.36 19.03 18.38
CA ASN A 949 17.70 18.76 17.10
C ASN A 949 18.52 19.21 15.88
N ALA A 950 19.82 19.48 16.06
CA ALA A 950 20.67 20.05 15.03
C ALA A 950 20.75 19.18 13.76
N HIS A 951 20.54 19.80 12.60
CA HIS A 951 20.71 19.17 11.28
C HIS A 951 22.02 19.59 10.60
N SER A 952 22.37 20.88 10.61
CA SER A 952 23.62 21.37 10.01
C SER A 952 24.07 22.71 10.62
N SER A 953 25.37 22.97 10.64
CA SER A 953 25.97 24.23 11.12
C SER A 953 26.98 24.83 10.13
N PRO A 954 26.58 25.14 8.88
CA PRO A 954 27.47 25.76 7.91
C PRO A 954 28.02 27.12 8.36
N LEU A 955 29.34 27.28 8.18
CA LEU A 955 30.04 28.57 8.19
C LEU A 955 29.62 29.36 6.95
N ARG A 956 29.19 30.62 7.14
CA ARG A 956 28.84 31.56 6.07
C ARG A 956 29.81 32.76 6.11
N ILE A 957 30.48 33.04 4.98
CA ILE A 957 31.32 34.23 4.80
C ILE A 957 30.89 34.94 3.51
N SER A 958 30.53 36.22 3.58
CA SER A 958 30.07 37.02 2.44
C SER A 958 30.87 38.31 2.31
N GLY A 959 31.42 38.57 1.12
CA GLY A 959 31.82 39.91 0.68
C GLY A 959 30.60 40.77 0.28
N PRO A 960 30.76 41.82 -0.54
CA PRO A 960 29.68 42.74 -0.91
C PRO A 960 28.67 42.15 -1.91
N VAL A 961 28.01 41.05 -1.53
CA VAL A 961 26.98 40.35 -2.31
C VAL A 961 25.69 40.15 -1.51
N THR A 962 24.57 40.25 -2.22
CA THR A 962 23.21 39.99 -1.75
C THR A 962 22.83 38.55 -2.10
N LEU A 963 22.31 37.80 -1.13
CA LEU A 963 21.67 36.50 -1.35
C LEU A 963 20.26 36.67 -1.91
N TRP A 964 19.90 35.83 -2.89
CA TRP A 964 18.55 35.76 -3.45
C TRP A 964 17.49 35.52 -2.36
N LEU A 965 16.26 35.96 -2.61
CA LEU A 965 15.12 35.69 -1.74
C LEU A 965 14.75 34.19 -1.80
N HIS A 966 14.79 33.50 -0.66
CA HIS A 966 14.52 32.05 -0.52
C HIS A 966 13.84 31.72 0.80
N TYR A 967 13.14 30.59 0.88
CA TYR A 967 12.78 29.97 2.17
C TYR A 967 13.68 28.78 2.47
N ASP A 968 13.83 28.48 3.76
CA ASP A 968 14.36 27.21 4.26
C ASP A 968 13.21 26.39 4.89
N VAL A 969 13.27 25.06 4.75
CA VAL A 969 12.19 24.15 5.22
C VAL A 969 12.37 23.78 6.70
N MET A 970 13.58 23.95 7.22
CA MET A 970 13.92 23.78 8.63
C MET A 970 14.04 25.13 9.32
N ALA A 971 13.59 25.19 10.57
CA ALA A 971 13.91 26.29 11.47
C ALA A 971 15.44 26.45 11.59
N ASN A 972 15.92 27.68 11.72
CA ASN A 972 17.35 27.93 11.90
C ASN A 972 17.66 29.18 12.71
N VAL A 973 18.86 29.21 13.30
CA VAL A 973 19.42 30.38 13.97
C VAL A 973 20.67 30.87 13.24
N LEU A 974 20.68 32.15 12.87
CA LEU A 974 21.79 32.81 12.20
C LEU A 974 22.57 33.66 13.23
N CYS A 975 23.72 33.17 13.66
CA CYS A 975 24.61 33.83 14.61
C CYS A 975 25.60 34.73 13.87
N GLN A 976 25.53 36.04 14.10
CA GLN A 976 26.35 37.04 13.42
C GLN A 976 27.67 37.26 14.20
N ILE A 977 28.81 36.91 13.60
CA ILE A 977 30.10 36.83 14.31
C ILE A 977 31.02 38.01 13.97
N GLN A 978 31.14 38.37 12.69
CA GLN A 978 31.85 39.59 12.25
C GLN A 978 31.06 40.38 11.21
N GLY A 979 31.31 41.69 11.20
CA GLY A 979 30.61 42.66 10.36
C GLY A 979 29.13 42.81 10.76
N GLU A 980 28.38 43.53 9.93
CA GLU A 980 26.93 43.69 10.08
C GLU A 980 26.19 43.08 8.88
N LYS A 981 24.95 42.64 9.10
CA LYS A 981 24.09 42.04 8.08
C LYS A 981 22.65 42.54 8.17
N ARG A 982 22.11 43.02 7.06
CA ARG A 982 20.71 43.40 6.89
C ARG A 982 19.97 42.25 6.22
N LEU A 983 18.85 41.84 6.80
CA LEU A 983 17.95 40.86 6.21
C LEU A 983 16.55 41.43 6.07
N ILE A 984 15.89 41.10 4.96
CA ILE A 984 14.45 41.30 4.79
C ILE A 984 13.80 39.93 4.82
N LEU A 985 12.79 39.78 5.66
CA LEU A 985 12.02 38.56 5.87
C LEU A 985 10.55 38.81 5.52
N PHE A 986 9.85 37.78 5.07
CA PHE A 986 8.42 37.80 4.78
C PHE A 986 7.77 36.56 5.41
N PRO A 987 6.57 36.70 6.04
CA PRO A 987 5.86 35.57 6.61
C PRO A 987 5.44 34.57 5.52
N PRO A 988 5.22 33.28 5.85
CA PRO A 988 4.83 32.25 4.88
C PRO A 988 3.56 32.57 4.08
N THR A 989 2.65 33.39 4.64
CA THR A 989 1.42 33.89 3.99
C THR A 989 1.70 34.66 2.69
N ASP A 990 2.85 35.33 2.60
CA ASP A 990 3.19 36.21 1.49
C ASP A 990 3.66 35.45 0.24
N VAL A 991 3.92 34.14 0.35
CA VAL A 991 4.58 33.31 -0.68
C VAL A 991 3.93 33.44 -2.06
N GLN A 992 2.60 33.57 -2.11
CA GLN A 992 1.82 33.75 -3.35
C GLN A 992 2.15 35.04 -4.12
N HIS A 993 2.60 36.10 -3.43
CA HIS A 993 2.93 37.38 -4.03
C HIS A 993 4.42 37.50 -4.41
N LEU A 994 5.26 36.59 -3.92
CA LEU A 994 6.72 36.65 -3.98
C LEU A 994 7.34 35.95 -5.21
N ASP A 995 6.55 35.56 -6.22
CA ASP A 995 6.99 34.93 -7.49
C ASP A 995 8.03 33.79 -7.30
N VAL A 996 7.68 32.82 -6.46
CA VAL A 996 8.41 31.57 -6.28
C VAL A 996 7.95 30.56 -7.35
N PRO A 997 8.84 30.02 -8.21
CA PRO A 997 8.46 28.99 -9.18
C PRO A 997 8.01 27.69 -8.49
N ALA A 998 7.02 27.01 -9.05
CA ALA A 998 6.53 25.73 -8.54
C ALA A 998 7.67 24.71 -8.39
N GLY A 999 7.95 24.30 -7.14
CA GLY A 999 9.02 23.37 -6.83
C GLY A 999 10.44 23.93 -6.81
N ALA A 1000 10.60 25.25 -6.67
CA ALA A 1000 11.87 25.90 -6.34
C ALA A 1000 11.74 26.63 -5.00
N SER A 1001 12.82 26.64 -4.19
CA SER A 1001 12.85 27.33 -2.89
C SER A 1001 13.25 28.81 -2.98
N SER A 1002 13.28 29.41 -4.17
CA SER A 1002 13.85 30.74 -4.41
C SER A 1002 13.04 31.58 -5.40
N SER A 1003 12.77 32.83 -5.03
CA SER A 1003 12.00 33.82 -5.78
C SER A 1003 12.73 34.37 -7.02
N LYS A 1004 11.97 34.94 -7.96
CA LYS A 1004 12.52 35.75 -9.08
C LYS A 1004 12.87 37.19 -8.69
N ILE A 1005 12.35 37.67 -7.55
CA ILE A 1005 12.33 39.10 -7.22
C ILE A 1005 13.61 39.48 -6.48
N ASN A 1006 14.38 40.41 -7.05
CA ASN A 1006 15.39 41.11 -6.26
C ASN A 1006 14.68 42.13 -5.34
N ILE A 1007 14.87 42.00 -4.04
CA ILE A 1007 14.33 42.92 -3.03
C ILE A 1007 15.23 44.16 -2.88
N PHE A 1008 16.56 43.98 -2.89
CA PHE A 1008 17.53 45.05 -2.75
C PHE A 1008 17.83 45.69 -4.13
N GLN A 1009 16.84 46.38 -4.69
CA GLN A 1009 16.96 47.04 -5.99
C GLN A 1009 17.80 48.33 -5.90
N ASN A 1010 17.56 49.16 -4.88
CA ASN A 1010 18.30 50.40 -4.62
C ASN A 1010 19.03 50.30 -3.26
N ARG A 1011 20.22 49.72 -3.24
CA ARG A 1011 21.00 49.55 -1.99
C ARG A 1011 21.47 50.89 -1.39
N ALA A 1012 21.60 51.94 -2.21
CA ALA A 1012 22.18 53.24 -1.85
C ALA A 1012 21.24 54.18 -1.06
N ASP A 1013 19.92 54.09 -1.25
CA ASP A 1013 18.92 54.86 -0.49
C ASP A 1013 18.31 54.05 0.68
N GLY A 1014 18.73 52.79 0.84
CA GLY A 1014 18.22 51.87 1.86
C GLY A 1014 16.84 51.28 1.55
N SER A 1015 16.19 51.64 0.44
CA SER A 1015 14.86 51.13 0.09
C SER A 1015 14.87 49.67 -0.37
N ILE A 1016 13.68 49.07 -0.41
CA ILE A 1016 13.43 47.73 -0.91
C ILE A 1016 12.35 47.74 -1.99
N ALA A 1017 12.24 46.67 -2.77
CA ALA A 1017 11.15 46.46 -3.71
C ALA A 1017 9.80 46.40 -2.98
N SER A 1018 8.91 47.33 -3.29
CA SER A 1018 7.53 47.37 -2.80
C SER A 1018 6.69 46.35 -3.53
N ILE A 1019 6.45 45.21 -2.89
CA ILE A 1019 5.59 44.15 -3.41
C ILE A 1019 4.18 44.36 -2.83
N PRO A 1020 3.11 44.48 -3.65
CA PRO A 1020 1.76 44.59 -3.14
C PRO A 1020 1.34 43.35 -2.34
N HIS A 1021 0.53 43.54 -1.31
CA HIS A 1021 -0.02 42.49 -0.45
C HIS A 1021 1.02 41.68 0.36
N THR A 1022 2.23 42.22 0.58
CA THR A 1022 3.25 41.60 1.44
C THR A 1022 3.54 42.43 2.68
N SER A 1023 3.96 41.77 3.76
CA SER A 1023 4.35 42.33 5.05
C SER A 1023 5.87 42.16 5.28
N PRO A 1024 6.73 43.02 4.70
CA PRO A 1024 8.18 42.92 4.87
C PRO A 1024 8.62 43.26 6.30
N HIS A 1025 9.40 42.37 6.90
CA HIS A 1025 10.08 42.56 8.19
C HIS A 1025 11.58 42.79 7.98
N GLU A 1026 12.19 43.70 8.75
CA GLU A 1026 13.63 43.98 8.70
C GLU A 1026 14.36 43.50 9.96
N ALA A 1027 15.43 42.72 9.76
CA ALA A 1027 16.45 42.47 10.76
C ALA A 1027 17.76 43.18 10.40
N ARG A 1028 18.41 43.79 11.39
CA ARG A 1028 19.79 44.28 11.31
C ARG A 1028 20.60 43.59 12.40
N LEU A 1029 21.52 42.73 11.97
CA LEU A 1029 22.34 41.91 12.85
C LEU A 1029 23.71 42.53 13.03
N LYS A 1030 24.05 42.81 14.28
CA LYS A 1030 25.38 43.23 14.73
C LYS A 1030 26.18 42.01 15.20
N ARG A 1031 27.49 42.15 15.38
CA ARG A 1031 28.34 41.13 16.01
C ARG A 1031 27.77 40.76 17.39
N GLY A 1032 27.49 39.47 17.58
CA GLY A 1032 26.86 38.91 18.78
C GLY A 1032 25.36 38.64 18.66
N ASP A 1033 24.67 39.20 17.66
CA ASP A 1033 23.23 38.96 17.46
C ASP A 1033 22.96 37.53 16.95
N ILE A 1034 21.90 36.90 17.47
CA ILE A 1034 21.36 35.64 16.95
C ILE A 1034 19.97 35.91 16.38
N LEU A 1035 19.76 35.74 15.07
CA LEU A 1035 18.44 35.79 14.46
C LEU A 1035 17.81 34.40 14.42
N PHE A 1036 16.65 34.24 15.06
CA PHE A 1036 15.78 33.08 14.82
C PHE A 1036 14.98 33.29 13.53
N ILE A 1037 15.06 32.31 12.63
CA ILE A 1037 14.28 32.24 11.39
C ILE A 1037 13.37 30.99 11.50
N PRO A 1038 12.06 31.18 11.68
CA PRO A 1038 11.10 30.07 11.70
C PRO A 1038 10.99 29.41 10.31
N PRO A 1039 10.45 28.18 10.21
CA PRO A 1039 10.30 27.48 8.93
C PRO A 1039 9.49 28.28 7.91
N LEU A 1040 9.83 28.11 6.63
CA LEU A 1040 9.11 28.67 5.48
C LEU A 1040 9.08 30.22 5.38
N TRP A 1041 9.65 30.96 6.32
CA TRP A 1041 9.84 32.41 6.20
C TRP A 1041 10.81 32.73 5.04
N LEU A 1042 10.30 33.46 4.03
CA LEU A 1042 11.11 33.84 2.88
C LEU A 1042 12.03 34.99 3.29
N HIS A 1043 13.34 34.84 3.07
CA HIS A 1043 14.32 35.81 3.48
C HIS A 1043 15.43 36.04 2.44
N THR A 1044 16.00 37.24 2.49
CA THR A 1044 17.14 37.69 1.68
C THR A 1044 18.09 38.47 2.58
N ALA A 1045 19.39 38.41 2.30
CA ALA A 1045 20.41 39.01 3.15
C ALA A 1045 21.46 39.76 2.32
N ALA A 1046 21.86 40.94 2.79
CA ALA A 1046 22.99 41.71 2.28
C ALA A 1046 23.81 42.24 3.46
N PRO A 1047 25.16 42.20 3.42
CA PRO A 1047 25.97 42.88 4.43
C PRO A 1047 25.83 44.40 4.31
N THR A 1048 26.02 45.11 5.43
CA THR A 1048 26.02 46.59 5.48
C THR A 1048 27.44 47.19 5.52
N GLY A 1049 28.47 46.35 5.63
CA GLY A 1049 29.89 46.68 5.38
C GLY A 1049 30.53 45.68 4.41
N ASP A 1050 31.87 45.64 4.36
CA ASP A 1050 32.61 44.90 3.34
C ASP A 1050 32.46 43.38 3.42
N VAL A 1051 32.77 42.80 4.59
CA VAL A 1051 32.77 41.36 4.84
C VAL A 1051 31.96 41.04 6.10
N SER A 1052 31.13 40.00 6.01
CA SER A 1052 30.45 39.43 7.17
C SER A 1052 30.74 37.95 7.33
N VAL A 1053 30.99 37.54 8.57
CA VAL A 1053 31.17 36.14 9.00
C VAL A 1053 30.03 35.76 9.93
N ALA A 1054 29.43 34.60 9.73
CA ALA A 1054 28.34 34.07 10.54
C ALA A 1054 28.33 32.54 10.56
N VAL A 1055 27.72 31.94 11.58
CA VAL A 1055 27.39 30.50 11.59
C VAL A 1055 25.87 30.37 11.60
N ASN A 1056 25.35 29.46 10.79
CA ASN A 1056 23.91 29.28 10.62
C ASN A 1056 23.54 27.86 11.05
N VAL A 1057 22.87 27.69 12.18
CA VAL A 1057 22.51 26.36 12.71
C VAL A 1057 21.07 26.04 12.34
N PHE A 1058 20.90 25.04 11.47
CA PHE A 1058 19.61 24.48 11.06
C PHE A 1058 19.24 23.34 12.01
N PHE A 1059 17.98 23.24 12.40
CA PHE A 1059 17.50 22.21 13.33
C PHE A 1059 16.08 21.73 12.97
N ARG A 1060 15.71 20.54 13.44
CA ARG A 1060 14.37 19.97 13.24
C ARG A 1060 13.41 20.50 14.29
N ASN A 1061 12.33 21.12 13.85
CA ASN A 1061 11.24 21.60 14.72
C ASN A 1061 9.92 20.82 14.53
N LEU A 1062 9.89 19.87 13.58
CA LEU A 1062 8.76 18.96 13.39
C LEU A 1062 9.15 17.53 13.83
N SER A 1063 8.33 16.91 14.68
CA SER A 1063 8.53 15.53 15.13
C SER A 1063 8.33 14.49 14.00
N GLN A 1064 7.47 14.79 13.03
CA GLN A 1064 7.22 13.99 11.82
C GLN A 1064 6.94 14.90 10.60
N GLY A 1065 6.96 14.34 9.40
CA GLY A 1065 6.52 15.03 8.17
C GLY A 1065 7.62 15.55 7.23
N TYR A 1066 8.89 15.60 7.64
CA TYR A 1066 10.00 15.84 6.71
C TYR A 1066 10.12 14.70 5.68
N ALA A 1067 10.45 15.01 4.43
CA ALA A 1067 10.48 14.02 3.36
C ALA A 1067 11.60 12.98 3.52
N SER A 1068 11.23 11.69 3.53
CA SER A 1068 12.16 10.58 3.77
C SER A 1068 13.18 10.41 2.65
N GLY A 1069 14.46 10.20 3.01
CA GLY A 1069 15.59 10.11 2.10
C GLY A 1069 16.76 10.99 2.53
N ARG A 1070 17.66 11.33 1.58
CA ARG A 1070 18.77 12.25 1.83
C ARG A 1070 18.33 13.69 1.63
N ASP A 1071 18.44 14.49 2.68
CA ASP A 1071 18.63 15.94 2.61
C ASP A 1071 19.95 16.25 3.32
N VAL A 1072 20.79 17.04 2.67
CA VAL A 1072 22.16 17.42 3.10
C VAL A 1072 22.24 18.94 3.34
N TYR A 1073 21.23 19.69 2.91
CA TYR A 1073 21.22 21.15 2.94
C TYR A 1073 20.17 21.71 3.91
N GLY A 1074 19.07 20.99 4.17
CA GLY A 1074 17.93 21.43 4.98
C GLY A 1074 16.80 22.06 4.15
N ASN A 1075 16.84 21.85 2.84
CA ASN A 1075 16.06 22.59 1.83
C ASN A 1075 15.08 21.70 1.04
N ARG A 1076 14.87 20.45 1.44
CA ARG A 1076 13.89 19.56 0.80
C ARG A 1076 12.50 19.76 1.43
N ASP A 1077 11.51 20.05 0.59
CA ASP A 1077 10.12 20.28 1.02
C ASP A 1077 9.56 19.11 1.86
N VAL A 1078 8.57 19.41 2.71
CA VAL A 1078 7.88 18.41 3.54
C VAL A 1078 7.20 17.32 2.70
N GLN A 1079 7.09 16.12 3.26
CA GLN A 1079 6.59 14.92 2.58
C GLN A 1079 5.19 15.12 1.97
N ALA A 1080 4.33 15.88 2.65
CA ALA A 1080 3.00 16.21 2.16
C ALA A 1080 3.03 17.00 0.84
N TYR A 1081 3.90 18.01 0.72
CA TYR A 1081 4.05 18.82 -0.50
C TYR A 1081 4.70 18.02 -1.63
N GLU A 1082 5.72 17.21 -1.34
CA GLU A 1082 6.30 16.28 -2.33
C GLU A 1082 5.30 15.23 -2.85
N LYS A 1083 4.30 14.85 -2.04
CA LYS A 1083 3.20 13.99 -2.47
C LYS A 1083 2.18 14.80 -3.30
N GLY A 1084 1.72 15.93 -2.77
CA GLY A 1084 0.75 16.82 -3.41
C GLY A 1084 1.15 17.25 -4.81
N ARG A 1085 2.43 17.55 -5.06
CA ARG A 1085 2.94 17.83 -6.42
C ARG A 1085 2.77 16.67 -7.40
N LYS A 1086 3.02 15.43 -6.97
CA LYS A 1086 2.83 14.22 -7.78
C LYS A 1086 1.35 13.91 -7.98
N ASP A 1087 0.52 14.23 -7.00
CA ASP A 1087 -0.93 14.08 -7.09
C ASP A 1087 -1.53 15.15 -8.04
N LEU A 1088 -1.01 16.38 -8.05
CA LEU A 1088 -1.34 17.41 -9.04
C LEU A 1088 -0.93 17.01 -10.47
N GLU A 1089 0.23 16.36 -10.66
CA GLU A 1089 0.62 15.79 -11.95
C GLU A 1089 -0.35 14.70 -12.44
N LYS A 1090 -0.90 13.86 -11.54
CA LYS A 1090 -1.96 12.90 -11.87
C LYS A 1090 -3.25 13.61 -12.28
N ILE A 1091 -3.66 14.63 -11.50
CA ILE A 1091 -4.85 15.44 -11.77
C ILE A 1091 -4.73 16.07 -13.16
N VAL A 1092 -3.69 16.86 -13.43
CA VAL A 1092 -3.51 17.48 -14.77
C VAL A 1092 -3.52 16.44 -15.89
N LYS A 1093 -2.97 15.24 -15.66
CA LYS A 1093 -2.98 14.14 -16.64
C LYS A 1093 -4.38 13.54 -16.87
N SER A 1094 -5.28 13.49 -15.88
CA SER A 1094 -6.64 12.94 -16.08
C SER A 1094 -7.53 13.83 -16.93
N PHE A 1095 -7.19 15.11 -17.13
CA PHE A 1095 -7.84 16.00 -18.10
C PHE A 1095 -7.24 15.91 -19.51
N GLY A 1096 -6.26 15.02 -19.74
CA GLY A 1096 -5.47 14.97 -20.98
C GLY A 1096 -6.23 14.56 -22.24
N ASP A 1097 -7.32 13.79 -22.10
CA ASP A 1097 -8.16 13.34 -23.22
C ASP A 1097 -9.34 14.30 -23.52
N MET A 1098 -9.46 15.41 -22.78
CA MET A 1098 -10.54 16.40 -22.95
C MET A 1098 -10.13 17.61 -23.80
N PRO A 1099 -11.11 18.35 -24.38
CA PRO A 1099 -10.85 19.61 -25.08
C PRO A 1099 -10.00 20.58 -24.23
N PRO A 1100 -8.92 21.20 -24.77
CA PRO A 1100 -7.96 21.96 -23.95
C PRO A 1100 -8.54 23.18 -23.21
N ASP A 1101 -9.62 23.74 -23.71
CA ASP A 1101 -10.40 24.81 -23.09
C ASP A 1101 -11.24 24.31 -21.91
N MET A 1102 -11.91 23.17 -22.06
CA MET A 1102 -12.65 22.48 -21.00
C MET A 1102 -11.71 21.96 -19.90
N ALA A 1103 -10.59 21.33 -20.28
CA ALA A 1103 -9.52 20.92 -19.38
C ALA A 1103 -8.99 22.12 -18.58
N ARG A 1104 -8.71 23.25 -19.25
CA ARG A 1104 -8.28 24.49 -18.59
C ARG A 1104 -9.36 25.05 -17.65
N PHE A 1105 -10.64 24.99 -18.00
CA PHE A 1105 -11.72 25.49 -17.16
C PHE A 1105 -11.78 24.73 -15.82
N TYR A 1106 -11.81 23.40 -15.86
CA TYR A 1106 -11.88 22.59 -14.63
C TYR A 1106 -10.57 22.62 -13.84
N LEU A 1107 -9.39 22.65 -14.49
CA LEU A 1107 -8.11 22.80 -13.79
C LEU A 1107 -7.94 24.17 -13.11
N LEU A 1108 -8.63 25.21 -13.59
CA LEU A 1108 -8.71 26.49 -12.87
C LEU A 1108 -9.69 26.40 -11.70
N ARG A 1109 -10.88 25.83 -11.88
CA ARG A 1109 -11.83 25.62 -10.77
C ARG A 1109 -11.21 24.83 -9.61
N LEU A 1110 -10.48 23.76 -9.90
CA LEU A 1110 -9.73 22.99 -8.90
C LEU A 1110 -8.60 23.80 -8.23
N ALA A 1111 -8.00 24.76 -8.94
CA ALA A 1111 -7.00 25.66 -8.35
C ALA A 1111 -7.66 26.71 -7.44
N ASP A 1112 -8.81 27.26 -7.83
CA ASP A 1112 -9.63 28.15 -7.02
C ASP A 1112 -10.10 27.44 -5.74
N GLU A 1113 -10.64 26.22 -5.86
CA GLU A 1113 -11.06 25.36 -4.73
C GLU A 1113 -9.88 25.02 -3.79
N MET A 1114 -8.70 24.72 -4.33
CA MET A 1114 -7.49 24.50 -3.53
C MET A 1114 -6.97 25.79 -2.85
N GLN A 1115 -7.25 26.98 -3.41
CA GLN A 1115 -6.94 28.25 -2.76
C GLN A 1115 -7.97 28.55 -1.65
N GLU A 1116 -9.26 28.37 -1.89
CA GLU A 1116 -10.32 28.49 -0.88
C GLU A 1116 -10.05 27.57 0.33
N MET A 1117 -9.49 26.37 0.13
CA MET A 1117 -9.07 25.46 1.22
C MET A 1117 -7.74 25.84 1.90
N ALA A 1118 -6.91 26.68 1.30
CA ALA A 1118 -5.62 27.12 1.85
C ALA A 1118 -5.72 28.46 2.62
N GLU A 1119 -6.84 29.15 2.50
CA GLU A 1119 -7.18 30.39 3.22
C GLU A 1119 -8.10 30.14 4.44
N GLN A 1120 -8.27 28.87 4.86
CA GLN A 1120 -9.08 28.37 5.99
C GLN A 1120 -8.23 27.85 7.18
#